data_AF-A0A951R0L6-F1
#
_entry.id   AF-A0A951R0L6-F1
#
_cell.length_a   1.000
_cell.length_b   1.000
_cell.length_c   1.000
_cell.angle_alpha   90.00
_cell.angle_beta   90.00
_cell.angle_gamma   90.00
#
_symmetry.space_group_name_H-M   'P 1'
#
loop_
_entity.id
_entity.type
_entity.pdbx_description
1 polymer ?
#
loop_
_entity_poly.entity_id
_entity_poly.type
_entity_poly.pdbx_seq_one_letter_code
_entity_poly.pdbx_strand_id
1 'polypeptide(L)'
;MPTINVKIIRAAFREIQKLQPVDLQKVYDILRRLSLGDERHTKALKGYDKLLRTRLGDWRVIWQRESENNIVVIKVGLRGGVYDDAFDKSDRAYPQVVEELLHPQGTELAENPSYQWNHEQDADWYRFVYGSYRYSPILTDYQRNILDEPLRILCSHYEVTNPDNFEDNASIVIQSAPGTGKTVCATLFACEINRIFGWNTMLIVPEALRRDIAKFSEVKQSLENHNFWLGTFPQWLGKINPEFDNKLASPQQELEALRQAMGFSRPTELSDKDVLLYQAFVLNENNPSQNKNVMFQANANRINSLLKIGKHHWYKALSCRLSRLDAAKILKTKLLNPPANSDCTILIIDEAQDFFLSELQAIISICKSWAAQGHQTYLWLLGDLNQRIHPTDFTWGQLQIKHSIELLKNYRNSRQILEFANQFWQVAKEITAKNKCKELPFPANPDNAFEIGDSVRLLEYATKAEALKFLEQLSGEYVKEENRRYLLRDLAKAVKVLSNDLLDYHENVVVLNAERAKGREFEGCVAFCLFEGSDTLSLEESFKWYTLLTRARSRLLVVATTEELNRLNSSGDDYFKQCDRIDSETAIKWIGEVASDADLNQITDDVQQRLWKRCQTGYLYWDTYLSLQFAGVESEAIHQWENQAIAFLKKHPTERLNSELEKIENISLRCLLLRAMEYSWEAVAEAYNLKDTDTKEYERLLNGIARDLEAKGLRYEEARVRAFLNDGNYKQDFPFWDEVIRHYQESKPLVTLLCQSFTSRLNKLIENRDIV
;
A
#
# COMPACT_ATOMS: atom_id res chain seq x y z
N MET A 1 -11.99 33.36 1.47
CA MET A 1 -11.13 33.41 0.27
C MET A 1 -11.17 32.04 -0.38
N PRO A 2 -11.11 31.90 -1.71
CA PRO A 2 -11.12 30.59 -2.34
C PRO A 2 -9.88 29.80 -1.93
N THR A 3 -10.07 28.57 -1.46
CA THR A 3 -9.01 27.64 -1.11
C THR A 3 -8.26 27.23 -2.37
N ILE A 4 -6.94 27.38 -2.38
CA ILE A 4 -6.08 27.01 -3.51
C ILE A 4 -5.65 25.55 -3.34
N ASN A 5 -5.86 24.74 -4.37
CA ASN A 5 -5.36 23.36 -4.42
C ASN A 5 -3.86 23.36 -4.72
N VAL A 6 -3.13 22.55 -3.97
CA VAL A 6 -1.68 22.39 -4.13
C VAL A 6 -1.41 21.06 -4.78
N LYS A 7 -0.87 21.08 -6.00
CA LYS A 7 -0.33 19.90 -6.68
C LYS A 7 1.18 19.85 -6.43
N ILE A 8 1.71 18.68 -6.08
CA ILE A 8 3.15 18.50 -5.87
C ILE A 8 3.65 17.45 -6.85
N ILE A 9 4.61 17.81 -7.71
CA ILE A 9 5.20 16.83 -8.63
C ILE A 9 6.10 15.85 -7.88
N ARG A 10 6.24 14.63 -8.42
CA ARG A 10 7.05 13.56 -7.82
C ARG A 10 8.48 14.00 -7.48
N ALA A 11 9.14 14.75 -8.38
CA ALA A 11 10.49 15.27 -8.15
C ALA A 11 10.57 16.15 -6.89
N ALA A 12 9.67 17.12 -6.76
CA ALA A 12 9.59 17.99 -5.58
C ALA A 12 9.33 17.18 -4.30
N PHE A 13 8.47 16.17 -4.40
CA PHE A 13 8.11 15.34 -3.27
C PHE A 13 9.30 14.53 -2.72
N ARG A 14 10.17 14.01 -3.60
CA ARG A 14 11.40 13.33 -3.19
C ARG A 14 12.33 14.25 -2.39
N GLU A 15 12.44 15.52 -2.78
CA GLU A 15 13.22 16.49 -2.02
C GLU A 15 12.60 16.78 -0.65
N ILE A 16 11.27 16.86 -0.56
CA ILE A 16 10.53 17.02 0.71
C ILE A 16 10.79 15.82 1.66
N GLN A 17 10.82 14.59 1.14
CA GLN A 17 11.02 13.39 1.97
C GLN A 17 12.43 13.28 2.56
N LYS A 18 13.43 13.92 1.94
CA LYS A 18 14.82 13.99 2.45
C LYS A 18 14.96 14.90 3.68
N LEU A 19 14.00 15.79 3.92
CA LEU A 19 14.09 16.81 4.95
C LEU A 19 14.09 16.24 6.37
N GLN A 20 14.65 17.01 7.31
CA GLN A 20 14.51 16.76 8.74
C GLN A 20 13.16 17.32 9.23
N PRO A 21 12.57 16.80 10.33
CA PRO A 21 11.24 17.21 10.79
C PRO A 21 11.05 18.73 10.96
N VAL A 22 12.06 19.42 11.48
CA VAL A 22 12.02 20.89 11.66
C VAL A 22 11.94 21.63 10.33
N ASP A 23 12.65 21.13 9.31
CA ASP A 23 12.64 21.74 7.98
C ASP A 23 11.40 21.36 7.17
N LEU A 24 10.89 20.15 7.40
CA LEU A 24 9.61 19.69 6.86
C LEU A 24 8.46 20.61 7.29
N GLN A 25 8.46 21.05 8.56
CA GLN A 25 7.46 22.00 9.08
C GLN A 25 7.54 23.36 8.38
N LYS A 26 8.75 23.86 8.09
CA LYS A 26 8.92 25.14 7.36
C LYS A 26 8.35 25.07 5.94
N VAL A 27 8.50 23.92 5.28
CA VAL A 27 7.90 23.70 3.95
C VAL A 27 6.38 23.66 4.05
N TYR A 28 5.83 22.97 5.05
CA TYR A 28 4.38 22.98 5.32
C TYR A 28 3.85 24.40 5.52
N ASP A 29 4.53 25.24 6.32
CA ASP A 29 4.09 26.62 6.56
C ASP A 29 4.10 27.47 5.28
N ILE A 30 4.99 27.18 4.33
CA ILE A 30 4.95 27.81 3.01
C ILE A 30 3.73 27.31 2.22
N LEU A 31 3.55 25.99 2.10
CA LEU A 31 2.47 25.40 1.30
C LEU A 31 1.08 25.74 1.86
N ARG A 32 0.91 25.73 3.19
CA ARG A 32 -0.33 26.13 3.87
C ARG A 32 -0.68 27.59 3.63
N ARG A 33 0.31 28.50 3.62
CA ARG A 33 0.05 29.90 3.28
C ARG A 33 -0.40 30.03 1.82
N LEU A 34 0.29 29.34 0.92
CA LEU A 34 -0.09 29.32 -0.49
C LEU A 34 -1.50 28.73 -0.70
N SER A 35 -1.87 27.66 0.00
CA SER A 35 -3.22 27.08 -0.09
C SER A 35 -4.33 28.01 0.41
N LEU A 36 -3.99 28.96 1.30
CA LEU A 36 -4.89 30.01 1.79
C LEU A 36 -4.90 31.27 0.91
N GLY A 37 -4.17 31.28 -0.22
CA GLY A 37 -4.03 32.44 -1.10
C GLY A 37 -3.06 33.50 -0.59
N ASP A 38 -2.29 33.21 0.46
CA ASP A 38 -1.28 34.13 0.99
C ASP A 38 0.04 34.01 0.21
N GLU A 39 0.19 34.88 -0.79
CA GLU A 39 1.41 34.98 -1.60
C GLU A 39 2.44 35.97 -1.05
N ARG A 40 2.34 36.38 0.22
CA ARG A 40 3.37 37.24 0.82
C ARG A 40 4.73 36.52 0.75
N HIS A 41 5.75 37.28 0.35
CA HIS A 41 7.12 36.79 0.09
C HIS A 41 7.28 35.89 -1.14
N THR A 42 6.28 35.81 -2.01
CA THR A 42 6.41 35.26 -3.36
C THR A 42 7.07 36.29 -4.29
N LYS A 43 7.98 35.83 -5.15
CA LYS A 43 8.55 36.61 -6.26
C LYS A 43 8.69 35.74 -7.50
N ALA A 44 8.49 36.31 -8.68
CA ALA A 44 8.85 35.66 -9.94
C ALA A 44 10.37 35.42 -10.01
N LEU A 45 10.76 34.31 -10.63
CA LEU A 45 12.15 34.07 -10.99
C LEU A 45 12.52 35.02 -12.13
N LYS A 46 13.72 35.60 -12.03
CA LYS A 46 14.18 36.61 -12.98
C LYS A 46 14.24 36.04 -14.39
N GLY A 47 13.47 36.59 -15.32
CA GLY A 47 13.38 36.14 -16.71
C GLY A 47 12.30 35.09 -16.99
N TYR A 48 11.54 34.66 -15.97
CA TYR A 48 10.53 33.62 -16.08
C TYR A 48 9.27 33.97 -15.27
N ASP A 49 8.37 34.73 -15.89
CA ASP A 49 7.19 35.31 -15.20
C ASP A 49 6.20 34.25 -14.67
N LYS A 50 6.19 33.05 -15.26
CA LYS A 50 5.34 31.93 -14.83
C LYS A 50 5.91 31.14 -13.65
N LEU A 51 7.21 31.22 -13.40
CA LEU A 51 7.88 30.49 -12.32
C LEU A 51 8.00 31.39 -11.10
N LEU A 52 7.28 31.03 -10.05
CA LEU A 52 7.18 31.77 -8.80
C LEU A 52 7.98 31.08 -7.71
N ARG A 53 8.48 31.87 -6.77
CA ARG A 53 9.24 31.39 -5.62
C ARG A 53 8.75 32.04 -4.34
N THR A 54 8.35 31.21 -3.38
CA THR A 54 8.02 31.63 -2.02
C THR A 54 9.13 31.25 -1.05
N ARG A 55 9.38 32.09 -0.04
CA ARG A 55 10.46 31.89 0.93
C ARG A 55 9.99 31.89 2.38
N LEU A 56 10.73 31.14 3.22
CA LEU A 56 10.71 31.24 4.68
C LEU A 56 12.13 31.00 5.20
N GLY A 57 12.78 32.03 5.75
CA GLY A 57 14.21 31.97 6.09
C GLY A 57 15.07 31.67 4.86
N ASP A 58 15.85 30.58 4.89
CA ASP A 58 16.66 30.09 3.77
C ASP A 58 15.95 29.07 2.87
N TRP A 59 14.77 28.60 3.28
CA TRP A 59 13.96 27.66 2.50
C TRP A 59 13.27 28.36 1.33
N ARG A 60 13.23 27.67 0.19
CA ARG A 60 12.56 28.11 -1.04
C ARG A 60 11.66 27.00 -1.56
N VAL A 61 10.48 27.39 -2.00
CA VAL A 61 9.54 26.55 -2.77
C VAL A 61 9.33 27.23 -4.11
N ILE A 62 9.66 26.53 -5.20
CA ILE A 62 9.42 26.97 -6.57
C ILE A 62 8.13 26.32 -7.06
N TRP A 63 7.24 27.13 -7.62
CA TRP A 63 5.92 26.71 -8.08
C TRP A 63 5.45 27.52 -9.27
N GLN A 64 4.47 26.99 -10.00
CA GLN A 64 3.80 27.66 -11.10
C GLN A 64 2.29 27.68 -10.85
N ARG A 65 1.64 28.76 -11.27
CA ARG A 65 0.17 28.87 -11.27
C ARG A 65 -0.38 28.22 -12.55
N GLU A 66 -1.22 27.21 -12.40
CA GLU A 66 -1.87 26.50 -13.51
C GLU A 66 -3.24 27.12 -13.82
N SER A 67 -3.99 27.51 -12.78
CA SER A 67 -5.25 28.25 -12.87
C SER A 67 -5.45 29.13 -11.63
N GLU A 68 -6.55 29.87 -11.55
CA GLU A 68 -6.85 30.74 -10.39
C GLU A 68 -6.85 29.98 -9.05
N ASN A 69 -7.26 28.70 -9.07
CA ASN A 69 -7.39 27.88 -7.87
C ASN A 69 -6.39 26.71 -7.78
N ASN A 70 -5.43 26.61 -8.70
CA ASN A 70 -4.45 25.50 -8.69
C ASN A 70 -3.02 26.00 -8.86
N ILE A 71 -2.13 25.52 -7.99
CA ILE A 71 -0.69 25.69 -8.10
C ILE A 71 0.01 24.34 -8.21
N VAL A 72 1.16 24.34 -8.89
CA VAL A 72 2.01 23.17 -9.06
C VAL A 72 3.37 23.45 -8.44
N VAL A 73 3.74 22.69 -7.42
CA VAL A 73 5.04 22.75 -6.74
C VAL A 73 6.05 21.91 -7.53
N ILE A 74 7.15 22.55 -7.93
CA ILE A 74 8.15 22.01 -8.87
C ILE A 74 9.45 21.62 -8.15
N LYS A 75 9.92 22.45 -7.20
CA LYS A 75 11.18 22.20 -6.47
C LYS A 75 11.13 22.78 -5.06
N VAL A 76 11.76 22.10 -4.11
CA VAL A 76 11.85 22.49 -2.70
C VAL A 76 13.29 22.30 -2.21
N GLY A 77 13.79 23.21 -1.39
CA GLY A 77 15.13 23.09 -0.80
C GLY A 77 15.63 24.37 -0.13
N LEU A 78 16.91 24.35 0.26
CA LEU A 78 17.65 25.52 0.76
C LEU A 78 18.11 26.40 -0.40
N ARG A 79 18.29 27.71 -0.14
CA ARG A 79 18.76 28.70 -1.15
C ARG A 79 19.91 28.21 -2.03
N GLY A 80 20.96 27.62 -1.45
CA GLY A 80 22.13 27.15 -2.20
C GLY A 80 21.84 25.95 -3.11
N GLY A 81 21.02 25.00 -2.66
CA GLY A 81 20.74 23.74 -3.37
C GLY A 81 19.46 23.74 -4.24
N VAL A 82 18.53 24.68 -4.03
CA VAL A 82 17.35 24.84 -4.93
C VAL A 82 17.77 25.37 -6.28
N TYR A 83 18.85 26.14 -6.27
CA TYR A 83 19.37 26.83 -7.43
C TYR A 83 20.67 26.24 -7.96
N ASP A 84 21.32 25.33 -7.22
CA ASP A 84 22.72 24.94 -7.44
C ASP A 84 23.55 26.13 -7.98
N ASP A 85 23.80 27.12 -7.11
CA ASP A 85 24.54 28.36 -7.38
C ASP A 85 24.02 29.29 -8.52
N ALA A 86 22.96 28.94 -9.26
CA ALA A 86 22.60 29.60 -10.53
C ALA A 86 22.01 31.02 -10.43
N PHE A 87 21.58 31.49 -9.25
CA PHE A 87 20.81 32.75 -9.14
C PHE A 87 21.42 33.83 -8.24
N ASP A 88 22.58 33.59 -7.63
CA ASP A 88 23.26 34.58 -6.75
C ASP A 88 24.56 35.15 -7.34
N LYS A 89 25.08 34.59 -8.44
CA LYS A 89 26.20 35.19 -9.18
C LYS A 89 25.64 36.06 -10.28
N SER A 90 26.12 37.30 -10.35
CA SER A 90 25.76 38.34 -11.33
C SER A 90 26.12 38.00 -12.79
N ASP A 91 26.49 36.76 -13.09
CA ASP A 91 26.85 36.29 -14.42
C ASP A 91 25.75 35.43 -15.03
N ARG A 92 25.28 35.89 -16.20
CA ARG A 92 24.11 35.39 -16.91
C ARG A 92 24.53 34.26 -17.84
N ALA A 93 24.43 33.00 -17.40
CA ALA A 93 24.24 31.83 -18.28
C ALA A 93 24.21 30.53 -17.45
N TYR A 94 23.07 30.17 -16.87
CA TYR A 94 22.86 28.80 -16.40
C TYR A 94 21.56 28.24 -17.00
N PRO A 95 21.56 27.84 -18.29
CA PRO A 95 20.39 27.30 -18.97
C PRO A 95 19.88 26.02 -18.31
N GLN A 96 20.77 25.19 -17.77
CA GLN A 96 20.44 23.84 -17.29
C GLN A 96 19.51 23.81 -16.07
N VAL A 97 19.70 24.68 -15.08
CA VAL A 97 18.82 24.73 -13.88
C VAL A 97 17.44 25.25 -14.24
N VAL A 98 17.37 26.23 -15.15
CA VAL A 98 16.08 26.72 -15.64
C VAL A 98 15.40 25.66 -16.50
N GLU A 99 16.17 24.98 -17.35
CA GLU A 99 15.67 23.87 -18.15
C GLU A 99 15.10 22.76 -17.25
N GLU A 100 15.76 22.44 -16.13
CA GLU A 100 15.23 21.50 -15.12
C GLU A 100 13.95 22.02 -14.44
N LEU A 101 13.75 23.34 -14.30
CA LEU A 101 12.53 23.90 -13.71
C LEU A 101 11.37 24.01 -14.71
N LEU A 102 11.68 24.21 -16.00
CA LEU A 102 10.69 24.26 -17.08
C LEU A 102 10.31 22.86 -17.55
N HIS A 103 11.29 21.97 -17.61
CA HIS A 103 11.18 20.57 -18.00
C HIS A 103 11.72 19.68 -16.88
N PRO A 104 11.04 19.61 -15.71
CA PRO A 104 11.47 18.75 -14.62
C PRO A 104 11.57 17.31 -15.09
N GLN A 105 12.76 16.73 -14.87
CA GLN A 105 13.13 15.38 -15.32
C GLN A 105 13.12 15.19 -16.85
N GLY A 106 13.19 16.28 -17.62
CA GLY A 106 13.32 16.27 -19.08
C GLY A 106 11.99 16.28 -19.85
N THR A 107 10.87 16.53 -19.18
CA THR A 107 9.52 16.51 -19.78
C THR A 107 8.70 17.73 -19.35
N GLU A 108 7.63 18.05 -20.10
CA GLU A 108 6.74 19.15 -19.76
C GLU A 108 6.06 18.96 -18.40
N LEU A 109 5.81 20.06 -17.68
CA LEU A 109 5.20 20.03 -16.36
C LEU A 109 3.84 19.31 -16.31
N ALA A 110 3.01 19.43 -17.36
CA ALA A 110 1.71 18.77 -17.44
C ALA A 110 1.80 17.23 -17.55
N GLU A 111 2.95 16.71 -17.96
CA GLU A 111 3.19 15.27 -18.08
C GLU A 111 3.73 14.64 -16.79
N ASN A 112 4.08 15.46 -15.78
CA ASN A 112 4.66 15.00 -14.54
C ASN A 112 3.61 14.32 -13.65
N PRO A 113 3.91 13.12 -13.09
CA PRO A 113 3.13 12.55 -12.01
C PRO A 113 3.06 13.52 -10.84
N SER A 114 1.84 13.82 -10.40
CA SER A 114 1.59 14.78 -9.33
C SER A 114 0.59 14.25 -8.32
N TYR A 115 0.70 14.78 -7.10
CA TYR A 115 -0.13 14.41 -5.96
C TYR A 115 -0.85 15.65 -5.46
N GLN A 116 -2.14 15.50 -5.17
CA GLN A 116 -2.93 16.56 -4.59
C GLN A 116 -2.75 16.58 -3.07
N TRP A 117 -2.41 17.75 -2.54
CA TRP A 117 -2.43 18.00 -1.11
C TRP A 117 -3.54 19.01 -0.78
N ASN A 118 -4.38 18.67 0.19
CA ASN A 118 -5.40 19.57 0.70
C ASN A 118 -5.22 19.75 2.21
N HIS A 119 -4.85 20.95 2.64
CA HIS A 119 -4.59 21.24 4.06
C HIS A 119 -5.80 21.06 5.00
N GLU A 120 -7.04 21.09 4.48
CA GLU A 120 -8.26 20.87 5.28
C GLU A 120 -8.50 19.38 5.53
N GLN A 121 -8.20 18.53 4.55
CA GLN A 121 -8.41 17.09 4.61
C GLN A 121 -7.17 16.35 5.17
N ASP A 122 -5.99 16.87 4.87
CA ASP A 122 -4.68 16.36 5.25
C ASP A 122 -3.98 17.33 6.21
N ALA A 123 -4.63 17.63 7.33
CA ALA A 123 -4.09 18.53 8.35
C ALA A 123 -2.77 18.02 8.95
N ASP A 124 -2.59 16.70 9.00
CA ASP A 124 -1.33 16.05 9.37
C ASP A 124 -0.40 15.96 8.16
N TRP A 125 0.48 16.95 8.05
CA TRP A 125 1.47 17.01 6.97
C TRP A 125 2.49 15.88 7.02
N TYR A 126 2.91 15.48 8.22
CA TYR A 126 3.90 14.43 8.39
C TYR A 126 3.35 13.09 7.89
N ARG A 127 2.09 12.80 8.24
CA ARG A 127 1.30 11.71 7.68
C ARG A 127 1.25 11.73 6.16
N PHE A 128 0.94 12.90 5.58
CA PHE A 128 0.85 13.04 4.12
C PHE A 128 2.18 12.69 3.44
N VAL A 129 3.29 13.25 3.94
CA VAL A 129 4.63 13.08 3.35
C VAL A 129 5.15 11.65 3.38
N TYR A 130 4.93 10.93 4.49
CA TYR A 130 5.55 9.62 4.72
C TYR A 130 4.61 8.42 4.64
N GLY A 131 3.30 8.64 4.44
CA GLY A 131 2.36 7.52 4.46
C GLY A 131 1.09 7.64 3.61
N SER A 132 0.70 8.82 3.09
CA SER A 132 -0.58 8.94 2.37
C SER A 132 -0.60 9.66 1.03
N TYR A 133 0.46 10.35 0.61
CA TYR A 133 0.45 11.07 -0.68
C TYR A 133 0.12 10.20 -1.89
N ARG A 134 0.52 8.92 -1.89
CA ARG A 134 0.23 7.97 -2.99
C ARG A 134 -1.27 7.70 -3.18
N TYR A 135 -2.10 8.05 -2.21
CA TYR A 135 -3.56 7.90 -2.25
C TYR A 135 -4.28 9.15 -2.76
N SER A 136 -3.54 10.19 -3.17
CA SER A 136 -4.09 11.38 -3.83
C SER A 136 -3.46 11.62 -5.20
N PRO A 137 -3.36 10.61 -6.09
CA PRO A 137 -2.72 10.76 -7.39
C PRO A 137 -3.58 11.59 -8.34
N ILE A 138 -2.94 12.42 -9.16
CA ILE A 138 -3.60 13.18 -10.23
C ILE A 138 -3.27 12.53 -11.57
N LEU A 139 -4.30 12.15 -12.33
CA LEU A 139 -4.12 11.68 -13.71
C LEU A 139 -3.60 12.79 -14.60
N THR A 140 -2.59 12.47 -15.42
CA THR A 140 -2.09 13.32 -16.49
C THR A 140 -3.13 13.47 -17.61
N ASP A 141 -3.00 14.50 -18.45
CA ASP A 141 -3.90 14.71 -19.59
C ASP A 141 -3.90 13.51 -20.55
N TYR A 142 -2.73 12.89 -20.79
CA TYR A 142 -2.64 11.66 -21.57
C TYR A 142 -3.50 10.53 -20.99
N GLN A 143 -3.40 10.30 -19.67
CA GLN A 143 -4.16 9.25 -18.98
C GLN A 143 -5.66 9.53 -18.97
N ARG A 144 -6.09 10.79 -18.92
CA ARG A 144 -7.51 11.16 -19.04
C ARG A 144 -8.01 10.91 -20.46
N ASN A 145 -7.33 11.48 -21.45
CA ASN A 145 -7.75 11.42 -22.85
C ASN A 145 -7.85 9.98 -23.37
N ILE A 146 -6.94 9.08 -22.97
CA ILE A 146 -6.95 7.68 -23.44
C ILE A 146 -8.11 6.85 -22.85
N LEU A 147 -8.68 7.28 -21.71
CA LEU A 147 -9.85 6.65 -21.08
C LEU A 147 -11.17 7.30 -21.52
N ASP A 148 -11.12 8.57 -21.89
CA ASP A 148 -12.28 9.33 -22.37
C ASP A 148 -12.83 8.79 -23.69
N GLU A 149 -11.97 8.37 -24.61
CA GLU A 149 -12.41 7.83 -25.91
C GLU A 149 -13.22 6.53 -25.76
N PRO A 150 -12.76 5.52 -24.99
CA PRO A 150 -13.58 4.38 -24.60
C PRO A 150 -14.91 4.80 -23.97
N LEU A 151 -14.91 5.74 -23.02
CA LEU A 151 -16.13 6.22 -22.39
C LEU A 151 -17.11 6.83 -23.40
N ARG A 152 -16.60 7.65 -24.34
CA ARG A 152 -17.42 8.22 -25.42
C ARG A 152 -18.01 7.14 -26.30
N ILE A 153 -17.24 6.11 -26.66
CA ILE A 153 -17.72 4.97 -27.44
C ILE A 153 -18.83 4.23 -26.67
N LEU A 154 -18.61 3.94 -25.38
CA LEU A 154 -19.59 3.28 -24.51
C LEU A 154 -20.88 4.09 -24.39
N CYS A 155 -20.79 5.41 -24.23
CA CYS A 155 -21.94 6.30 -24.12
C CYS A 155 -22.64 6.62 -25.46
N SER A 156 -21.93 6.52 -26.59
CA SER A 156 -22.48 6.85 -27.92
C SER A 156 -23.19 5.68 -28.62
N HIS A 157 -22.81 4.43 -28.31
CA HIS A 157 -23.42 3.22 -28.88
C HIS A 157 -24.54 2.70 -27.97
N TYR A 158 -25.57 3.52 -27.75
CA TYR A 158 -26.80 3.15 -27.04
C TYR A 158 -27.67 2.22 -27.92
N GLU A 159 -27.16 1.04 -28.27
CA GLU A 159 -27.98 -0.04 -28.81
C GLU A 159 -27.92 -1.21 -27.85
N VAL A 160 -29.08 -1.83 -27.59
CA VAL A 160 -29.19 -3.06 -26.78
C VAL A 160 -28.20 -4.06 -27.35
N THR A 161 -27.13 -4.33 -26.60
CA THR A 161 -26.07 -5.19 -27.06
C THR A 161 -26.65 -6.59 -27.20
N ASN A 162 -26.75 -7.09 -28.43
CA ASN A 162 -27.11 -8.49 -28.65
C ASN A 162 -26.10 -9.35 -27.85
N PRO A 163 -26.55 -10.27 -26.96
CA PRO A 163 -25.66 -11.12 -26.17
C PRO A 163 -24.58 -11.84 -26.99
N ASP A 164 -24.87 -12.13 -28.26
CA ASP A 164 -23.92 -12.77 -29.19
C ASP A 164 -22.71 -11.88 -29.55
N ASN A 165 -22.84 -10.57 -29.42
CA ASN A 165 -21.81 -9.58 -29.76
C ASN A 165 -21.26 -8.85 -28.51
N PHE A 166 -21.51 -9.36 -27.31
CA PHE A 166 -21.13 -8.68 -26.07
C PHE A 166 -19.61 -8.43 -25.95
N GLU A 167 -18.77 -9.41 -26.31
CA GLU A 167 -17.31 -9.27 -26.28
C GLU A 167 -16.80 -8.18 -27.23
N ASP A 168 -17.50 -7.98 -28.35
CA ASP A 168 -17.14 -6.99 -29.36
C ASP A 168 -17.65 -5.60 -29.00
N ASN A 169 -18.80 -5.45 -28.33
CA ASN A 169 -19.44 -4.15 -28.19
C ASN A 169 -19.37 -3.56 -26.77
N ALA A 170 -19.11 -4.40 -25.76
CA ALA A 170 -19.21 -4.00 -24.35
C ALA A 170 -18.01 -4.43 -23.50
N SER A 171 -17.02 -5.10 -24.08
CA SER A 171 -15.81 -5.57 -23.38
C SER A 171 -14.55 -4.89 -23.91
N ILE A 172 -13.67 -4.48 -23.00
CA ILE A 172 -12.39 -3.84 -23.31
C ILE A 172 -11.27 -4.55 -22.55
N VAL A 173 -10.18 -4.84 -23.26
CA VAL A 173 -8.93 -5.32 -22.67
C VAL A 173 -7.94 -4.16 -22.57
N ILE A 174 -7.35 -3.98 -21.40
CA ILE A 174 -6.25 -3.02 -21.19
C ILE A 174 -5.00 -3.84 -20.89
N GLN A 175 -4.25 -4.17 -21.95
CA GLN A 175 -2.93 -4.79 -21.86
C GLN A 175 -1.91 -3.66 -21.81
N SER A 176 -1.28 -3.43 -20.67
CA SER A 176 -0.37 -2.29 -20.51
C SER A 176 0.79 -2.66 -19.62
N ALA A 177 1.98 -2.28 -20.05
CA ALA A 177 3.23 -2.60 -19.37
C ALA A 177 3.30 -2.02 -17.94
N PRO A 178 4.25 -2.47 -17.08
CA PRO A 178 4.54 -1.87 -15.78
C PRO A 178 4.58 -0.34 -15.83
N GLY A 179 4.12 0.30 -14.75
CA GLY A 179 4.41 1.71 -14.53
C GLY A 179 3.57 2.69 -15.34
N THR A 180 2.65 2.21 -16.15
CA THR A 180 1.74 3.04 -16.97
C THR A 180 0.59 3.70 -16.20
N GLY A 181 0.40 3.29 -14.94
CA GLY A 181 -0.68 3.79 -14.08
C GLY A 181 -2.01 3.07 -14.26
N LYS A 182 -2.06 1.91 -14.94
CA LYS A 182 -3.29 1.15 -15.24
C LYS A 182 -4.29 1.04 -14.07
N THR A 183 -3.82 0.66 -12.89
CA THR A 183 -4.64 0.49 -11.69
C THR A 183 -5.20 1.82 -11.18
N VAL A 184 -4.38 2.87 -11.17
CA VAL A 184 -4.78 4.23 -10.73
C VAL A 184 -5.79 4.81 -11.71
N CYS A 185 -5.50 4.71 -13.01
CA CYS A 185 -6.39 5.10 -14.10
C CYS A 185 -7.77 4.45 -13.96
N ALA A 186 -7.81 3.13 -13.84
CA ALA A 186 -9.07 2.38 -13.72
C ALA A 186 -9.84 2.72 -12.45
N THR A 187 -9.14 2.92 -11.33
CA THR A 187 -9.74 3.27 -10.03
C THR A 187 -10.39 4.64 -10.08
N LEU A 188 -9.66 5.66 -10.55
CA LEU A 188 -10.18 7.03 -10.62
C LEU A 188 -11.29 7.15 -11.66
N PHE A 189 -11.16 6.44 -12.79
CA PHE A 189 -12.22 6.30 -13.77
C PHE A 189 -13.48 5.68 -13.16
N ALA A 190 -13.36 4.58 -12.40
CA ALA A 190 -14.48 3.94 -11.72
C ALA A 190 -15.24 4.92 -10.81
N CYS A 191 -14.50 5.72 -10.03
CA CYS A 191 -15.07 6.76 -9.16
C CYS A 191 -15.76 7.85 -9.96
N GLU A 192 -15.16 8.30 -11.06
CA GLU A 192 -15.71 9.31 -11.95
C GLU A 192 -17.03 8.85 -12.59
N ILE A 193 -17.07 7.61 -13.10
CA ILE A 193 -18.28 7.03 -13.69
C ILE A 193 -19.41 6.93 -12.66
N ASN A 194 -19.12 6.44 -11.45
CA ASN A 194 -20.11 6.35 -10.40
C ASN A 194 -20.66 7.73 -10.01
N ARG A 195 -19.78 8.73 -9.91
CA ARG A 195 -20.17 10.09 -9.52
C ARG A 195 -20.95 10.84 -10.61
N ILE A 196 -20.51 10.76 -11.87
CA ILE A 196 -21.09 11.53 -12.97
C ILE A 196 -22.38 10.87 -13.49
N PHE A 197 -22.38 9.55 -13.67
CA PHE A 197 -23.49 8.84 -14.31
C PHE A 197 -24.35 8.05 -13.34
N GLY A 198 -23.94 7.88 -12.08
CA GLY A 198 -24.71 7.11 -11.08
C GLY A 198 -24.72 5.61 -11.31
N TRP A 199 -23.90 5.09 -12.24
CA TRP A 199 -23.85 3.68 -12.60
C TRP A 199 -23.45 2.79 -11.43
N ASN A 200 -23.91 1.54 -11.45
CA ASN A 200 -23.42 0.52 -10.54
C ASN A 200 -22.02 0.08 -10.98
N THR A 201 -21.01 0.45 -10.20
CA THR A 201 -19.60 0.27 -10.52
C THR A 201 -19.00 -0.78 -9.60
N MET A 202 -18.48 -1.87 -10.18
CA MET A 202 -17.82 -2.95 -9.44
C MET A 202 -16.34 -3.01 -9.82
N LEU A 203 -15.47 -2.69 -8.87
CA LEU A 203 -14.02 -2.76 -9.02
C LEU A 203 -13.48 -4.00 -8.28
N ILE A 204 -13.05 -4.99 -9.05
CA ILE A 204 -12.47 -6.25 -8.57
C ILE A 204 -10.95 -6.14 -8.65
N VAL A 205 -10.28 -6.27 -7.50
CA VAL A 205 -8.82 -6.14 -7.39
C VAL A 205 -8.23 -7.26 -6.51
N PRO A 206 -6.92 -7.55 -6.62
CA PRO A 206 -6.26 -8.46 -5.68
C PRO A 206 -6.35 -7.99 -4.23
N GLU A 207 -6.34 -8.92 -3.26
CA GLU A 207 -6.45 -8.57 -1.82
C GLU A 207 -5.33 -7.61 -1.38
N ALA A 208 -4.12 -7.78 -1.91
CA ALA A 208 -2.98 -6.91 -1.61
C ALA A 208 -3.26 -5.43 -1.99
N LEU A 209 -3.97 -5.18 -3.09
CA LEU A 209 -4.27 -3.82 -3.57
C LEU A 209 -5.55 -3.25 -2.97
N ARG A 210 -6.49 -4.10 -2.53
CA ARG A 210 -7.82 -3.67 -2.05
C ARG A 210 -7.74 -2.62 -0.95
N ARG A 211 -6.88 -2.83 0.06
CA ARG A 211 -6.73 -1.90 1.19
C ARG A 211 -6.10 -0.57 0.78
N ASP A 212 -5.18 -0.61 -0.18
CA ASP A 212 -4.48 0.59 -0.65
C ASP A 212 -5.38 1.45 -1.53
N ILE A 213 -6.14 0.82 -2.43
CA ILE A 213 -7.14 1.50 -3.27
C ILE A 213 -8.25 2.12 -2.41
N ALA A 214 -8.70 1.42 -1.35
CA ALA A 214 -9.70 1.96 -0.42
C ALA A 214 -9.25 3.25 0.30
N LYS A 215 -7.94 3.54 0.34
CA LYS A 215 -7.42 4.77 0.94
C LYS A 215 -7.48 5.98 0.01
N PHE A 216 -7.71 5.78 -1.30
CA PHE A 216 -7.78 6.87 -2.27
C PHE A 216 -8.92 7.83 -1.90
N SER A 217 -8.66 9.14 -2.01
CA SER A 217 -9.62 10.15 -1.57
C SER A 217 -10.97 10.05 -2.30
N GLU A 218 -10.90 9.77 -3.60
CA GLU A 218 -12.03 9.61 -4.52
C GLU A 218 -12.78 8.30 -4.27
N VAL A 219 -12.05 7.24 -3.89
CA VAL A 219 -12.65 5.94 -3.54
C VAL A 219 -13.39 6.03 -2.22
N LYS A 220 -12.84 6.72 -1.20
CA LYS A 220 -13.54 6.94 0.08
C LYS A 220 -14.88 7.63 -0.12
N GLN A 221 -14.90 8.69 -0.94
CA GLN A 221 -16.13 9.38 -1.30
C GLN A 221 -17.10 8.46 -2.06
N SER A 222 -16.59 7.67 -3.01
CA SER A 222 -17.43 6.76 -3.80
C SER A 222 -18.00 5.61 -2.96
N LEU A 223 -17.27 5.11 -1.95
CA LEU A 223 -17.71 4.05 -1.05
C LEU A 223 -18.90 4.45 -0.17
N GLU A 224 -19.18 5.74 0.00
CA GLU A 224 -20.40 6.22 0.66
C GLU A 224 -21.64 5.99 -0.22
N ASN A 225 -21.47 5.77 -1.52
CA ASN A 225 -22.53 5.45 -2.46
C ASN A 225 -22.77 3.94 -2.56
N HIS A 226 -24.02 3.52 -2.36
CA HIS A 226 -24.46 2.12 -2.50
C HIS A 226 -24.24 1.51 -3.90
N ASN A 227 -24.05 2.34 -4.93
CA ASN A 227 -23.77 1.91 -6.30
C ASN A 227 -22.27 1.69 -6.59
N PHE A 228 -21.38 1.90 -5.62
CA PHE A 228 -19.95 1.62 -5.80
C PHE A 228 -19.53 0.43 -4.94
N TRP A 229 -18.84 -0.53 -5.54
CA TRP A 229 -18.34 -1.71 -4.84
C TRP A 229 -16.87 -1.97 -5.16
N LEU A 230 -16.05 -2.06 -4.11
CA LEU A 230 -14.64 -2.44 -4.16
C LEU A 230 -14.46 -3.76 -3.40
N GLY A 231 -13.90 -4.77 -4.06
CA GLY A 231 -13.61 -6.04 -3.40
C GLY A 231 -12.70 -6.96 -4.20
N THR A 232 -12.50 -8.17 -3.67
CA THR A 232 -11.74 -9.23 -4.35
C THR A 232 -12.65 -10.18 -5.12
N PHE A 233 -12.06 -11.00 -6.00
CA PHE A 233 -12.83 -11.98 -6.76
C PHE A 233 -13.64 -12.95 -5.85
N PRO A 234 -13.08 -13.54 -4.78
CA PRO A 234 -13.88 -14.36 -3.85
C PRO A 234 -15.04 -13.60 -3.19
N GLN A 235 -14.85 -12.32 -2.84
CA GLN A 235 -15.92 -11.49 -2.28
C GLN A 235 -17.00 -11.19 -3.33
N TRP A 236 -16.60 -10.99 -4.59
CA TRP A 236 -17.52 -10.81 -5.70
C TRP A 236 -18.34 -12.09 -5.95
N LEU A 237 -17.71 -13.27 -5.90
CA LEU A 237 -18.40 -14.55 -6.03
C LEU A 237 -19.53 -14.71 -4.99
N GLY A 238 -19.26 -14.39 -3.72
CA GLY A 238 -20.28 -14.41 -2.66
C GLY A 238 -21.37 -13.35 -2.86
N LYS A 239 -20.99 -12.13 -3.27
CA LYS A 239 -21.95 -11.05 -3.57
C LYS A 239 -22.92 -11.41 -4.70
N ILE A 240 -22.42 -12.03 -5.76
CA ILE A 240 -23.21 -12.37 -6.95
C ILE A 240 -23.99 -13.67 -6.77
N ASN A 241 -23.50 -14.60 -5.94
CA ASN A 241 -24.23 -15.81 -5.59
C ASN A 241 -24.06 -16.14 -4.09
N PRO A 242 -25.00 -15.70 -3.23
CA PRO A 242 -24.93 -15.92 -1.78
C PRO A 242 -24.83 -17.39 -1.35
N GLU A 243 -25.20 -18.34 -2.21
CA GLU A 243 -25.01 -19.78 -1.93
C GLU A 243 -23.54 -20.18 -1.76
N PHE A 244 -22.61 -19.36 -2.26
CA PHE A 244 -21.18 -19.55 -2.11
C PHE A 244 -20.62 -19.05 -0.79
N ASP A 245 -21.39 -18.25 -0.05
CA ASP A 245 -20.98 -17.75 1.26
C ASP A 245 -20.65 -18.92 2.18
N ASN A 246 -19.45 -18.88 2.78
CA ASN A 246 -18.88 -19.93 3.63
C ASN A 246 -18.62 -21.30 2.97
N LYS A 247 -18.89 -21.47 1.66
CA LYS A 247 -18.61 -22.71 0.91
C LYS A 247 -17.35 -22.65 0.07
N LEU A 248 -16.86 -21.45 -0.28
CA LEU A 248 -15.60 -21.31 -1.02
C LEU A 248 -14.42 -21.82 -0.16
N ALA A 249 -13.56 -22.62 -0.78
CA ALA A 249 -12.29 -23.03 -0.18
C ALA A 249 -11.30 -21.85 -0.20
N SER A 250 -10.57 -21.65 0.90
CA SER A 250 -9.42 -20.75 0.90
C SER A 250 -8.22 -21.39 0.18
N PRO A 251 -7.23 -20.59 -0.29
CA PRO A 251 -6.01 -21.15 -0.90
C PRO A 251 -5.32 -22.20 0.00
N GLN A 252 -5.27 -21.95 1.31
CA GLN A 252 -4.71 -22.89 2.28
C GLN A 252 -5.49 -24.21 2.34
N GLN A 253 -6.83 -24.15 2.24
CA GLN A 253 -7.69 -25.33 2.26
C GLN A 253 -7.57 -26.13 0.96
N GLU A 254 -7.43 -25.45 -0.18
CA GLU A 254 -7.12 -26.07 -1.45
C GLU A 254 -5.75 -26.77 -1.41
N LEU A 255 -4.71 -26.14 -0.85
CA LEU A 255 -3.40 -26.75 -0.67
C LEU A 255 -3.43 -27.99 0.24
N GLU A 256 -4.11 -27.88 1.37
CA GLU A 256 -4.27 -29.01 2.30
C GLU A 256 -5.05 -30.16 1.66
N ALA A 257 -6.08 -29.85 0.88
CA ALA A 257 -6.81 -30.87 0.11
C ALA A 257 -5.91 -31.56 -0.94
N LEU A 258 -5.00 -30.84 -1.59
CA LEU A 258 -4.05 -31.44 -2.54
C LEU A 258 -3.09 -32.40 -1.83
N ARG A 259 -2.57 -31.97 -0.66
CA ARG A 259 -1.67 -32.77 0.18
C ARG A 259 -2.34 -34.05 0.65
N GLN A 260 -3.58 -33.97 1.11
CA GLN A 260 -4.37 -35.14 1.49
C GLN A 260 -4.66 -36.05 0.30
N ALA A 261 -4.97 -35.49 -0.87
CA ALA A 261 -5.27 -36.26 -2.08
C ALA A 261 -4.07 -37.03 -2.65
N MET A 262 -2.84 -36.54 -2.43
CA MET A 262 -1.60 -37.22 -2.82
C MET A 262 -1.30 -38.47 -1.96
N GLY A 263 -1.85 -38.53 -0.74
CA GLY A 263 -1.56 -39.58 0.26
C GLY A 263 -0.13 -39.49 0.83
N PHE A 264 0.21 -40.38 1.76
CA PHE A 264 1.53 -40.46 2.44
C PHE A 264 2.72 -40.87 1.53
N SER A 265 2.59 -40.75 0.20
CA SER A 265 3.55 -41.24 -0.79
C SER A 265 4.62 -40.18 -1.08
N ARG A 266 5.80 -40.31 -0.46
CA ARG A 266 7.04 -39.48 -0.56
C ARG A 266 6.86 -37.94 -0.56
N PRO A 267 7.58 -37.21 0.29
CA PRO A 267 7.39 -35.78 0.47
C PRO A 267 8.06 -34.99 -0.67
N THR A 268 7.46 -34.94 -1.86
CA THR A 268 7.64 -33.74 -2.67
C THR A 268 6.76 -32.67 -2.06
N GLU A 269 7.39 -31.63 -1.52
CA GLU A 269 6.69 -30.51 -0.92
C GLU A 269 5.74 -29.90 -1.97
N LEU A 270 4.44 -29.92 -1.68
CA LEU A 270 3.42 -29.28 -2.48
C LEU A 270 3.28 -27.82 -2.03
N SER A 271 3.18 -26.94 -3.02
CA SER A 271 3.08 -25.49 -2.88
C SER A 271 1.77 -24.96 -3.46
N ASP A 272 1.44 -23.69 -3.21
CA ASP A 272 0.27 -23.03 -3.81
C ASP A 272 0.32 -23.03 -5.33
N LYS A 273 1.52 -22.96 -5.91
CA LYS A 273 1.75 -23.11 -7.35
C LYS A 273 1.20 -24.42 -7.89
N ASP A 274 1.33 -25.51 -7.13
CA ASP A 274 0.86 -26.83 -7.55
C ASP A 274 -0.66 -26.93 -7.56
N VAL A 275 -1.32 -26.24 -6.62
CA VAL A 275 -2.78 -26.11 -6.59
C VAL A 275 -3.27 -25.40 -7.85
N LEU A 276 -2.62 -24.30 -8.23
CA LEU A 276 -2.97 -23.54 -9.44
C LEU A 276 -2.76 -24.37 -10.70
N LEU A 277 -1.62 -25.06 -10.83
CA LEU A 277 -1.35 -25.98 -11.94
C LEU A 277 -2.37 -27.13 -12.01
N TYR A 278 -2.74 -27.70 -10.85
CA TYR A 278 -3.72 -28.77 -10.77
C TYR A 278 -5.10 -28.31 -11.25
N GLN A 279 -5.57 -27.15 -10.81
CA GLN A 279 -6.83 -26.57 -11.27
C GLN A 279 -6.78 -26.23 -12.78
N ALA A 280 -5.73 -25.52 -13.22
CA ALA A 280 -5.60 -25.03 -14.59
C ALA A 280 -5.46 -26.15 -15.64
N PHE A 281 -4.71 -27.21 -15.34
CA PHE A 281 -4.29 -28.20 -16.35
C PHE A 281 -4.70 -29.64 -16.05
N VAL A 282 -5.00 -29.99 -14.79
CA VAL A 282 -5.43 -31.35 -14.42
C VAL A 282 -6.95 -31.44 -14.31
N LEU A 283 -7.59 -30.53 -13.58
CA LEU A 283 -9.05 -30.53 -13.38
C LEU A 283 -9.82 -29.96 -14.58
N ASN A 284 -9.21 -29.08 -15.37
CA ASN A 284 -9.82 -28.49 -16.55
C ASN A 284 -9.61 -29.37 -17.81
N GLU A 285 -10.51 -30.31 -18.04
CA GLU A 285 -10.43 -31.30 -19.14
C GLU A 285 -10.70 -30.71 -20.54
N ASN A 286 -11.23 -29.48 -20.63
CA ASN A 286 -11.82 -28.93 -21.86
C ASN A 286 -10.87 -28.07 -22.72
N ASN A 287 -9.55 -28.21 -22.58
CA ASN A 287 -8.61 -27.33 -23.28
C ASN A 287 -7.80 -28.07 -24.38
N PRO A 288 -8.34 -28.22 -25.61
CA PRO A 288 -7.70 -28.97 -26.70
C PRO A 288 -6.37 -28.35 -27.20
N SER A 289 -5.99 -27.17 -26.71
CA SER A 289 -4.78 -26.43 -27.10
C SER A 289 -3.68 -26.36 -26.03
N GLN A 290 -3.73 -27.21 -24.98
CA GLN A 290 -2.74 -27.21 -23.89
C GLN A 290 -1.28 -27.25 -24.39
N ASN A 291 -1.00 -27.99 -25.47
CA ASN A 291 0.35 -28.10 -26.02
C ASN A 291 0.92 -26.79 -26.59
N LYS A 292 0.10 -25.76 -26.85
CA LYS A 292 0.56 -24.42 -27.27
C LYS A 292 0.55 -23.40 -26.14
N ASN A 293 0.09 -23.79 -24.94
CA ASN A 293 0.08 -22.92 -23.79
C ASN A 293 1.48 -22.89 -23.16
N VAL A 294 2.00 -21.68 -22.99
CA VAL A 294 3.37 -21.46 -22.53
C VAL A 294 3.58 -21.94 -21.09
N MET A 295 2.58 -21.76 -20.23
CA MET A 295 2.62 -22.21 -18.83
C MET A 295 2.53 -23.73 -18.71
N PHE A 296 1.74 -24.39 -19.57
CA PHE A 296 1.69 -25.84 -19.63
C PHE A 296 3.06 -26.43 -19.99
N GLN A 297 3.69 -25.93 -21.06
CA GLN A 297 5.00 -26.42 -21.50
C GLN A 297 6.10 -26.15 -20.45
N ALA A 298 6.14 -24.94 -19.89
CA ALA A 298 7.11 -24.56 -18.86
C ALA A 298 7.02 -25.45 -17.61
N ASN A 299 5.82 -25.97 -17.30
CA ASN A 299 5.56 -26.79 -16.10
C ASN A 299 5.27 -28.26 -16.41
N ALA A 300 5.56 -28.74 -17.63
CA ALA A 300 5.12 -30.06 -18.10
C ALA A 300 5.54 -31.21 -17.17
N ASN A 301 6.79 -31.22 -16.69
CA ASN A 301 7.29 -32.25 -15.77
C ASN A 301 6.52 -32.26 -14.44
N ARG A 302 6.19 -31.07 -13.91
CA ARG A 302 5.43 -30.95 -12.67
C ARG A 302 3.97 -31.34 -12.87
N ILE A 303 3.34 -30.89 -13.95
CA ILE A 303 1.98 -31.27 -14.33
C ILE A 303 1.86 -32.80 -14.49
N ASN A 304 2.82 -33.44 -15.16
CA ASN A 304 2.86 -34.90 -15.30
C ASN A 304 2.92 -35.64 -13.96
N SER A 305 3.56 -35.03 -12.95
CA SER A 305 3.57 -35.57 -11.58
C SER A 305 2.21 -35.36 -10.90
N LEU A 306 1.59 -34.19 -11.07
CA LEU A 306 0.28 -33.86 -10.53
C LEU A 306 -0.86 -34.68 -11.14
N LEU A 307 -0.75 -35.09 -12.40
CA LEU A 307 -1.71 -35.99 -13.07
C LEU A 307 -1.88 -37.34 -12.37
N LYS A 308 -0.91 -37.76 -11.54
CA LYS A 308 -0.98 -38.99 -10.74
C LYS A 308 -1.97 -38.87 -9.58
N ILE A 309 -2.34 -37.66 -9.18
CA ILE A 309 -3.29 -37.41 -8.09
C ILE A 309 -4.72 -37.55 -8.63
N GLY A 310 -5.44 -38.55 -8.13
CA GLY A 310 -6.82 -38.82 -8.54
C GLY A 310 -7.79 -37.69 -8.16
N LYS A 311 -8.54 -37.19 -9.14
CA LYS A 311 -9.50 -36.06 -8.96
C LYS A 311 -10.56 -36.32 -7.89
N HIS A 312 -11.01 -37.57 -7.75
CA HIS A 312 -11.98 -37.96 -6.73
C HIS A 312 -11.41 -37.80 -5.30
N HIS A 313 -10.11 -38.01 -5.10
CA HIS A 313 -9.46 -37.78 -3.80
C HIS A 313 -9.40 -36.30 -3.46
N TRP A 314 -9.12 -35.44 -4.45
CA TRP A 314 -9.18 -33.99 -4.31
C TRP A 314 -10.56 -33.50 -3.82
N TYR A 315 -11.63 -33.90 -4.52
CA TYR A 315 -12.99 -33.48 -4.14
C TYR A 315 -13.42 -34.07 -2.79
N LYS A 316 -12.98 -35.28 -2.45
CA LYS A 316 -13.22 -35.87 -1.13
C LYS A 316 -12.53 -35.07 -0.02
N ALA A 317 -11.28 -34.65 -0.23
CA ALA A 317 -10.51 -33.88 0.75
C ALA A 317 -11.08 -32.46 0.97
N LEU A 318 -11.59 -31.81 -0.08
CA LEU A 318 -12.26 -30.51 0.02
C LEU A 318 -13.52 -30.51 0.89
N SER A 319 -14.06 -31.68 1.25
CA SER A 319 -15.14 -31.80 2.26
C SER A 319 -16.36 -30.91 1.96
N CYS A 320 -16.88 -31.01 0.73
CA CYS A 320 -18.02 -30.22 0.22
C CYS A 320 -17.78 -28.71 0.04
N ARG A 321 -16.54 -28.21 0.24
CA ARG A 321 -16.16 -26.87 -0.19
C ARG A 321 -15.95 -26.81 -1.70
N LEU A 322 -16.16 -25.63 -2.27
CA LEU A 322 -15.99 -25.37 -3.70
C LEU A 322 -14.60 -24.78 -3.95
N SER A 323 -13.86 -25.35 -4.89
CA SER A 323 -12.65 -24.69 -5.40
C SER A 323 -13.02 -23.47 -6.24
N ARG A 324 -12.04 -22.59 -6.49
CA ARG A 324 -12.22 -21.43 -7.39
C ARG A 324 -12.68 -21.86 -8.78
N LEU A 325 -12.09 -22.92 -9.32
CA LEU A 325 -12.48 -23.47 -10.62
C LEU A 325 -13.94 -23.97 -10.62
N ASP A 326 -14.38 -24.64 -9.56
CA ASP A 326 -15.74 -25.18 -9.48
C ASP A 326 -16.78 -24.07 -9.33
N ALA A 327 -16.48 -23.05 -8.54
CA ALA A 327 -17.33 -21.86 -8.42
C ALA A 327 -17.52 -21.18 -9.79
N ALA A 328 -16.44 -21.01 -10.56
CA ALA A 328 -16.51 -20.47 -11.92
C ALA A 328 -17.36 -21.33 -12.86
N LYS A 329 -17.22 -22.67 -12.81
CA LYS A 329 -18.02 -23.59 -13.62
C LYS A 329 -19.51 -23.49 -13.29
N ILE A 330 -19.87 -23.38 -12.01
CA ILE A 330 -21.26 -23.22 -11.56
C ILE A 330 -21.84 -21.89 -12.07
N LEU A 331 -21.10 -20.79 -11.96
CA LEU A 331 -21.56 -19.47 -12.41
C LEU A 331 -21.76 -19.40 -13.92
N LYS A 332 -20.93 -20.10 -14.70
CA LYS A 332 -21.04 -20.11 -16.17
C LYS A 332 -22.39 -20.62 -16.67
N THR A 333 -23.10 -21.45 -15.89
CA THR A 333 -24.39 -22.04 -16.27
C THR A 333 -25.58 -21.48 -15.49
N LYS A 334 -25.34 -20.69 -14.43
CA LYS A 334 -26.40 -20.14 -13.58
C LYS A 334 -26.88 -18.81 -14.14
N LEU A 335 -28.19 -18.68 -14.35
CA LEU A 335 -28.83 -17.40 -14.68
C LEU A 335 -28.94 -16.58 -13.39
N LEU A 336 -28.39 -15.37 -13.39
CA LEU A 336 -28.40 -14.47 -12.23
C LEU A 336 -29.04 -13.14 -12.60
N ASN A 337 -29.80 -12.58 -11.67
CA ASN A 337 -30.46 -11.30 -11.87
C ASN A 337 -29.42 -10.16 -11.85
N PRO A 338 -29.59 -9.11 -12.68
CA PRO A 338 -28.76 -7.92 -12.61
C PRO A 338 -28.95 -7.17 -11.28
N PRO A 339 -27.99 -6.29 -10.91
CA PRO A 339 -28.15 -5.39 -9.78
C PRO A 339 -29.37 -4.48 -9.96
N ALA A 340 -30.27 -4.41 -8.96
CA ALA A 340 -31.53 -3.67 -9.06
C ALA A 340 -31.40 -2.15 -8.79
N ASN A 341 -30.22 -1.69 -8.38
CA ASN A 341 -29.92 -0.35 -7.90
C ASN A 341 -29.52 0.65 -9.01
N SER A 342 -29.41 0.18 -10.26
CA SER A 342 -29.03 0.97 -11.43
C SER A 342 -29.43 0.21 -12.69
N ASP A 343 -29.76 0.91 -13.78
CA ASP A 343 -30.03 0.29 -15.09
C ASP A 343 -28.74 -0.06 -15.87
N CYS A 344 -27.60 0.42 -15.37
CA CYS A 344 -26.28 0.20 -15.95
C CYS A 344 -25.28 -0.33 -14.92
N THR A 345 -24.40 -1.24 -15.35
CA THR A 345 -23.27 -1.74 -14.58
C THR A 345 -21.98 -1.75 -15.38
N ILE A 346 -20.91 -1.27 -14.75
CA ILE A 346 -19.54 -1.48 -15.24
C ILE A 346 -18.78 -2.38 -14.26
N LEU A 347 -18.22 -3.47 -14.79
CA LEU A 347 -17.29 -4.34 -14.08
C LEU A 347 -15.87 -4.03 -14.55
N ILE A 348 -14.99 -3.75 -13.60
CA ILE A 348 -13.57 -3.50 -13.84
C ILE A 348 -12.76 -4.52 -13.05
N ILE A 349 -11.89 -5.25 -13.74
CA ILE A 349 -11.07 -6.31 -13.16
C ILE A 349 -9.60 -5.98 -13.37
N ASP A 350 -8.87 -5.78 -12.27
CA ASP A 350 -7.42 -5.57 -12.30
C ASP A 350 -6.65 -6.90 -12.13
N GLU A 351 -5.41 -6.92 -12.63
CA GLU A 351 -4.51 -8.07 -12.64
C GLU A 351 -5.14 -9.35 -13.26
N ALA A 352 -5.94 -9.19 -14.31
CA ALA A 352 -6.67 -10.27 -14.97
C ALA A 352 -5.76 -11.39 -15.52
N GLN A 353 -4.47 -11.12 -15.74
CA GLN A 353 -3.51 -12.14 -16.16
C GLN A 353 -3.29 -13.27 -15.14
N ASP A 354 -3.64 -13.04 -13.86
CA ASP A 354 -3.51 -14.01 -12.77
C ASP A 354 -4.78 -14.84 -12.54
N PHE A 355 -5.82 -14.64 -13.35
CA PHE A 355 -7.06 -15.42 -13.30
C PHE A 355 -6.94 -16.66 -14.18
N PHE A 356 -7.70 -17.70 -13.82
CA PHE A 356 -7.94 -18.82 -14.73
C PHE A 356 -8.83 -18.37 -15.89
N LEU A 357 -8.68 -19.02 -17.05
CA LEU A 357 -9.56 -18.75 -18.19
C LEU A 357 -11.04 -18.99 -17.85
N SER A 358 -11.31 -20.02 -17.05
CA SER A 358 -12.67 -20.37 -16.60
C SER A 358 -13.30 -19.27 -15.75
N GLU A 359 -12.53 -18.59 -14.90
CA GLU A 359 -13.00 -17.49 -14.06
C GLU A 359 -13.42 -16.29 -14.93
N LEU A 360 -12.57 -15.90 -15.88
CA LEU A 360 -12.88 -14.80 -16.80
C LEU A 360 -14.06 -15.12 -17.72
N GLN A 361 -14.17 -16.37 -18.19
CA GLN A 361 -15.34 -16.82 -18.97
C GLN A 361 -16.63 -16.81 -18.14
N ALA A 362 -16.58 -17.16 -16.85
CA ALA A 362 -17.75 -17.10 -15.98
C ALA A 362 -18.23 -15.65 -15.80
N ILE A 363 -17.29 -14.70 -15.63
CA ILE A 363 -17.60 -13.27 -15.57
C ILE A 363 -18.28 -12.80 -16.85
N ILE A 364 -17.70 -13.10 -18.02
CA ILE A 364 -18.30 -12.74 -19.32
C ILE A 364 -19.70 -13.35 -19.46
N SER A 365 -19.90 -14.59 -19.02
CA SER A 365 -21.20 -15.27 -19.08
C SER A 365 -22.26 -14.58 -18.21
N ILE A 366 -21.88 -14.10 -17.02
CA ILE A 366 -22.76 -13.31 -16.16
C ILE A 366 -23.10 -11.98 -16.82
N CYS A 367 -22.10 -11.26 -17.35
CA CYS A 367 -22.35 -9.99 -18.02
C CYS A 367 -23.28 -10.14 -19.24
N LYS A 368 -23.09 -11.22 -20.03
CA LYS A 368 -24.00 -11.59 -21.12
C LYS A 368 -25.42 -11.88 -20.63
N SER A 369 -25.54 -12.59 -19.51
CA SER A 369 -26.83 -12.89 -18.90
C SER A 369 -27.57 -11.61 -18.46
N TRP A 370 -26.85 -10.63 -17.92
CA TRP A 370 -27.42 -9.32 -17.57
C TRP A 370 -27.83 -8.53 -18.80
N ALA A 371 -26.97 -8.46 -19.83
CA ALA A 371 -27.29 -7.80 -21.11
C ALA A 371 -28.54 -8.43 -21.78
N ALA A 372 -28.67 -9.76 -21.75
CA ALA A 372 -29.83 -10.47 -22.28
C ALA A 372 -31.13 -10.15 -21.53
N GLN A 373 -31.04 -9.73 -20.26
CA GLN A 373 -32.16 -9.27 -19.44
C GLN A 373 -32.48 -7.78 -19.64
N GLY A 374 -31.79 -7.11 -20.57
CA GLY A 374 -31.97 -5.68 -20.86
C GLY A 374 -31.16 -4.74 -19.97
N HIS A 375 -30.28 -5.27 -19.11
CA HIS A 375 -29.43 -4.48 -18.23
C HIS A 375 -28.14 -4.04 -18.93
N GLN A 376 -27.86 -2.75 -18.96
CA GLN A 376 -26.67 -2.25 -19.63
C GLN A 376 -25.42 -2.69 -18.87
N THR A 377 -24.53 -3.41 -19.54
CA THR A 377 -23.38 -4.04 -18.88
C THR A 377 -22.12 -3.80 -19.68
N TYR A 378 -21.07 -3.34 -19.00
CA TYR A 378 -19.73 -3.14 -19.58
C TYR A 378 -18.68 -3.88 -18.77
N LEU A 379 -17.65 -4.40 -19.44
CA LEU A 379 -16.57 -5.18 -18.82
C LEU A 379 -15.20 -4.67 -19.23
N TRP A 380 -14.38 -4.28 -18.26
CA TRP A 380 -12.99 -3.90 -18.46
C TRP A 380 -12.06 -4.90 -17.79
N LEU A 381 -11.14 -5.48 -18.55
CA LEU A 381 -10.14 -6.41 -18.07
C LEU A 381 -8.75 -5.77 -18.19
N LEU A 382 -8.10 -5.51 -17.07
CA LEU A 382 -6.78 -4.89 -17.02
C LEU A 382 -5.72 -5.92 -16.63
N GLY A 383 -4.56 -5.86 -17.28
CA GLY A 383 -3.46 -6.73 -16.91
C GLY A 383 -2.21 -6.53 -17.76
N ASP A 384 -1.17 -7.27 -17.39
CA ASP A 384 0.03 -7.43 -18.20
C ASP A 384 0.48 -8.89 -18.20
N LEU A 385 0.38 -9.58 -19.35
CA LEU A 385 0.84 -10.97 -19.43
C LEU A 385 2.34 -11.13 -19.15
N ASN A 386 3.16 -10.08 -19.33
CA ASN A 386 4.58 -10.12 -19.00
C ASN A 386 4.84 -10.07 -17.48
N GLN A 387 3.85 -9.66 -16.66
CA GLN A 387 3.91 -9.65 -15.20
C GLN A 387 3.13 -10.79 -14.54
N ARG A 388 2.95 -11.89 -15.27
CA ARG A 388 2.33 -13.09 -14.73
C ARG A 388 3.30 -13.78 -13.77
N ILE A 389 2.89 -13.92 -12.52
CA ILE A 389 3.64 -14.68 -11.50
C ILE A 389 2.98 -16.03 -11.17
N HIS A 390 1.70 -16.18 -11.49
CA HIS A 390 0.93 -17.40 -11.25
C HIS A 390 0.80 -18.24 -12.52
N PRO A 391 0.93 -19.57 -12.46
CA PRO A 391 0.92 -20.42 -13.66
C PRO A 391 -0.50 -20.74 -14.13
N THR A 392 -1.22 -19.72 -14.60
CA THR A 392 -2.60 -19.85 -15.12
C THR A 392 -2.66 -20.25 -16.59
N ASP A 393 -3.81 -20.79 -17.03
CA ASP A 393 -4.04 -21.26 -18.41
C ASP A 393 -4.49 -20.15 -19.38
N PHE A 394 -4.57 -18.91 -18.91
CA PHE A 394 -5.16 -17.78 -19.62
C PHE A 394 -4.19 -17.06 -20.58
N THR A 395 -4.71 -16.51 -21.68
CA THR A 395 -4.11 -15.54 -22.62
C THR A 395 -5.24 -14.70 -23.24
N TRP A 396 -5.00 -13.42 -23.57
CA TRP A 396 -6.05 -12.52 -24.10
C TRP A 396 -6.81 -13.07 -25.29
N GLY A 397 -6.11 -13.67 -26.26
CA GLY A 397 -6.73 -14.20 -27.48
C GLY A 397 -7.74 -15.34 -27.27
N GLN A 398 -7.85 -15.90 -26.05
CA GLN A 398 -8.87 -16.90 -25.74
C GLN A 398 -10.24 -16.29 -25.38
N LEU A 399 -10.30 -15.00 -25.05
CA LEU A 399 -11.56 -14.32 -24.69
C LEU A 399 -12.30 -13.73 -25.89
N GLN A 400 -11.65 -13.69 -27.06
CA GLN A 400 -12.23 -13.16 -28.31
C GLN A 400 -12.69 -11.68 -28.24
N ILE A 401 -12.20 -10.92 -27.25
CA ILE A 401 -12.42 -9.48 -27.13
C ILE A 401 -11.54 -8.76 -28.16
N LYS A 402 -12.15 -7.96 -29.05
CA LYS A 402 -11.43 -7.25 -30.11
C LYS A 402 -10.87 -5.89 -29.68
N HIS A 403 -11.55 -5.20 -28.76
CA HIS A 403 -11.11 -3.88 -28.32
C HIS A 403 -10.01 -4.00 -27.27
N SER A 404 -8.81 -3.57 -27.65
CA SER A 404 -7.67 -3.46 -26.77
C SER A 404 -7.17 -2.02 -26.68
N ILE A 405 -6.87 -1.57 -25.47
CA ILE A 405 -6.21 -0.29 -25.20
C ILE A 405 -4.84 -0.60 -24.61
N GLU A 406 -3.85 0.19 -25.02
CA GLU A 406 -2.50 0.15 -24.46
C GLU A 406 -2.12 1.54 -23.93
N LEU A 407 -1.78 1.61 -22.64
CA LEU A 407 -1.14 2.76 -22.04
C LEU A 407 0.36 2.69 -22.34
N LEU A 408 0.90 3.70 -23.00
CA LEU A 408 2.26 3.68 -23.55
C LEU A 408 3.28 4.38 -22.64
N LYS A 409 2.89 5.48 -21.98
CA LYS A 409 3.78 6.28 -21.13
C LYS A 409 4.07 5.58 -19.80
N ASN A 410 5.34 5.46 -19.42
CA ASN A 410 5.76 4.87 -18.15
C ASN A 410 6.12 5.97 -17.14
N TYR A 411 5.33 6.05 -16.08
CA TYR A 411 5.43 7.05 -15.00
C TYR A 411 6.14 6.53 -13.75
N ARG A 412 6.54 5.26 -13.75
CA ARG A 412 7.15 4.58 -12.60
C ARG A 412 8.65 4.45 -12.78
N ASN A 413 9.06 3.69 -13.79
CA ASN A 413 10.41 3.21 -13.97
C ASN A 413 11.22 4.20 -14.79
N SER A 414 12.50 4.34 -14.45
CA SER A 414 13.45 5.03 -15.29
C SER A 414 13.78 4.26 -16.57
N ARG A 415 14.25 4.97 -17.60
CA ARG A 415 14.74 4.38 -18.85
C ARG A 415 15.78 3.30 -18.58
N GLN A 416 16.77 3.60 -17.73
CA GLN A 416 17.86 2.67 -17.39
C GLN A 416 17.36 1.37 -16.74
N ILE A 417 16.37 1.46 -15.85
CA ILE A 417 15.76 0.29 -15.22
C ILE A 417 14.98 -0.55 -16.23
N LEU A 418 14.25 0.09 -17.16
CA LEU A 418 13.53 -0.61 -18.21
C LEU A 418 14.49 -1.29 -19.20
N GLU A 419 15.55 -0.62 -19.62
CA GLU A 419 16.59 -1.19 -20.48
C GLU A 419 17.19 -2.46 -19.86
N PHE A 420 17.53 -2.41 -18.56
CA PHE A 420 18.03 -3.57 -17.84
C PHE A 420 16.98 -4.69 -17.70
N ALA A 421 15.76 -4.38 -17.23
CA ALA A 421 14.73 -5.38 -17.01
C ALA A 421 14.27 -6.06 -18.31
N ASN A 422 14.22 -5.32 -19.43
CA ASN A 422 13.79 -5.83 -20.72
C ASN A 422 14.71 -6.92 -21.28
N GLN A 423 15.96 -7.01 -20.84
CA GLN A 423 16.86 -8.10 -21.21
C GLN A 423 16.27 -9.48 -20.83
N PHE A 424 15.66 -9.58 -19.65
CA PHE A 424 15.03 -10.82 -19.19
C PHE A 424 13.73 -11.13 -19.93
N TRP A 425 13.03 -10.12 -20.44
CA TRP A 425 11.91 -10.34 -21.36
C TRP A 425 12.38 -10.90 -22.71
N GLN A 426 13.55 -10.49 -23.23
CA GLN A 426 14.09 -11.07 -24.46
C GLN A 426 14.39 -12.56 -24.29
N VAL A 427 14.93 -12.97 -23.15
CA VAL A 427 15.11 -14.40 -22.80
C VAL A 427 13.77 -15.15 -22.86
N ALA A 428 12.72 -14.59 -22.25
CA ALA A 428 11.37 -15.17 -22.30
C ALA A 428 10.84 -15.30 -23.73
N LYS A 429 11.08 -14.28 -24.58
CA LYS A 429 10.69 -14.27 -25.99
C LYS A 429 11.40 -15.36 -26.78
N GLU A 430 12.71 -15.54 -26.58
CA GLU A 430 13.51 -16.57 -27.26
C GLU A 430 13.04 -17.99 -26.88
N ILE A 431 12.83 -18.23 -25.59
CA ILE A 431 12.29 -19.51 -25.08
C ILE A 431 10.91 -19.79 -25.70
N THR A 432 10.04 -18.77 -25.72
CA THR A 432 8.69 -18.86 -26.29
C THR A 432 8.73 -19.20 -27.79
N ALA A 433 9.60 -18.53 -28.55
CA ALA A 433 9.79 -18.77 -29.98
C ALA A 433 10.33 -20.18 -30.26
N LYS A 434 11.37 -20.61 -29.51
CA LYS A 434 11.96 -21.95 -29.62
C LYS A 434 10.93 -23.06 -29.40
N ASN A 435 10.02 -22.84 -28.46
CA ASN A 435 8.98 -23.80 -28.12
C ASN A 435 7.69 -23.65 -28.95
N LYS A 436 7.68 -22.79 -29.98
CA LYS A 436 6.53 -22.54 -30.87
C LYS A 436 5.25 -22.16 -30.12
N CYS A 437 5.42 -21.44 -29.02
CA CYS A 437 4.34 -20.89 -28.23
C CYS A 437 3.74 -19.63 -28.87
N LYS A 438 2.59 -19.17 -28.37
CA LYS A 438 2.04 -17.86 -28.75
C LYS A 438 3.03 -16.74 -28.37
N GLU A 439 3.12 -15.72 -29.21
CA GLU A 439 3.99 -14.56 -28.96
C GLU A 439 3.61 -13.83 -27.67
N LEU A 440 4.64 -13.33 -26.98
CA LEU A 440 4.48 -12.50 -25.79
C LEU A 440 4.14 -11.07 -26.19
N PRO A 441 3.32 -10.35 -25.40
CA PRO A 441 3.14 -8.91 -25.59
C PRO A 441 4.48 -8.17 -25.48
N PHE A 442 4.60 -7.03 -26.15
CA PHE A 442 5.79 -6.19 -26.03
C PHE A 442 5.99 -5.72 -24.58
N PRO A 443 7.25 -5.61 -24.11
CA PRO A 443 7.54 -5.06 -22.80
C PRO A 443 7.41 -3.53 -22.84
N ALA A 444 7.50 -2.89 -21.68
CA ALA A 444 7.58 -1.43 -21.60
C ALA A 444 8.71 -0.87 -22.49
N ASN A 445 8.38 0.08 -23.38
CA ASN A 445 9.40 0.77 -24.19
C ASN A 445 10.19 1.76 -23.32
N PRO A 446 11.53 1.63 -23.21
CA PRO A 446 12.35 2.58 -22.44
C PRO A 446 12.27 4.02 -22.92
N ASP A 447 12.00 4.26 -24.21
CA ASP A 447 11.85 5.64 -24.75
C ASP A 447 10.56 6.31 -24.27
N ASN A 448 9.60 5.55 -23.76
CA ASN A 448 8.37 6.07 -23.15
C ASN A 448 8.52 6.30 -21.63
N ALA A 449 9.71 6.06 -21.06
CA ALA A 449 9.98 6.36 -19.66
C ALA A 449 9.97 7.87 -19.42
N PHE A 450 9.27 8.28 -18.38
CA PHE A 450 9.17 9.67 -17.99
C PHE A 450 10.51 10.28 -17.55
N GLU A 451 11.43 9.48 -16.99
CA GLU A 451 12.77 9.91 -16.59
C GLU A 451 13.85 8.97 -17.12
N ILE A 452 15.04 9.51 -17.40
CA ILE A 452 16.22 8.69 -17.77
C ILE A 452 16.66 7.84 -16.56
N GLY A 453 16.74 8.48 -15.39
CA GLY A 453 17.16 7.92 -14.11
C GLY A 453 18.65 7.56 -14.01
N ASP A 454 19.03 7.08 -12.84
CA ASP A 454 20.40 6.62 -12.57
C ASP A 454 20.64 5.27 -13.27
N SER A 455 21.88 5.01 -13.69
CA SER A 455 22.30 3.69 -14.17
C SER A 455 22.05 2.62 -13.10
N VAL A 456 21.68 1.42 -13.54
CA VAL A 456 21.61 0.25 -12.64
C VAL A 456 23.00 -0.05 -12.11
N ARG A 457 23.12 -0.23 -10.79
CA ARG A 457 24.40 -0.50 -10.15
C ARG A 457 24.57 -1.97 -9.83
N LEU A 458 25.80 -2.48 -9.92
CA LEU A 458 26.15 -3.85 -9.63
C LEU A 458 27.19 -3.92 -8.49
N LEU A 459 26.90 -4.75 -7.50
CA LEU A 459 27.82 -5.16 -6.45
C LEU A 459 28.01 -6.67 -6.55
N GLU A 460 29.24 -7.08 -6.84
CA GLU A 460 29.61 -8.49 -7.01
C GLU A 460 30.31 -9.02 -5.75
N TYR A 461 29.89 -10.21 -5.30
CA TYR A 461 30.54 -10.95 -4.22
C TYR A 461 30.96 -12.35 -4.68
N ALA A 462 32.00 -12.91 -4.07
CA ALA A 462 32.43 -14.26 -4.42
C ALA A 462 31.40 -15.32 -3.96
N THR A 463 30.73 -15.07 -2.83
CA THR A 463 29.78 -16.02 -2.23
C THR A 463 28.53 -15.33 -1.67
N LYS A 464 27.42 -16.08 -1.58
CA LYS A 464 26.17 -15.62 -0.95
C LYS A 464 26.37 -15.21 0.51
N ALA A 465 27.28 -15.88 1.23
CA ALA A 465 27.60 -15.55 2.61
C ALA A 465 28.23 -14.16 2.77
N GLU A 466 29.07 -13.74 1.82
CA GLU A 466 29.61 -12.37 1.79
C GLU A 466 28.54 -11.35 1.42
N ALA A 467 27.68 -11.68 0.45
CA ALA A 467 26.54 -10.83 0.10
C ALA A 467 25.58 -10.63 1.28
N LEU A 468 25.36 -11.65 2.12
CA LEU A 468 24.55 -11.51 3.34
C LEU A 468 25.17 -10.51 4.34
N LYS A 469 26.50 -10.51 4.50
CA LYS A 469 27.18 -9.51 5.35
C LYS A 469 26.97 -8.08 4.85
N PHE A 470 26.81 -7.88 3.55
CA PHE A 470 26.41 -6.57 3.00
C PHE A 470 25.02 -6.16 3.46
N LEU A 471 24.04 -7.07 3.49
CA LEU A 471 22.71 -6.76 4.02
C LEU A 471 22.76 -6.43 5.53
N GLU A 472 23.62 -7.11 6.29
CA GLU A 472 23.86 -6.78 7.70
C GLU A 472 24.43 -5.36 7.83
N GLN A 473 25.42 -4.98 7.01
CA GLN A 473 25.97 -3.62 6.98
C GLN A 473 24.93 -2.58 6.59
N LEU A 474 24.11 -2.88 5.57
CA LEU A 474 23.03 -2.02 5.10
C LEU A 474 21.94 -1.82 6.16
N SER A 475 21.69 -2.85 6.97
CA SER A 475 20.79 -2.73 8.13
C SER A 475 21.38 -1.88 9.26
N GLY A 476 22.71 -1.79 9.32
CA GLY A 476 23.51 -1.40 10.48
C GLY A 476 24.12 0.01 10.49
N GLU A 477 23.68 0.97 9.67
CA GLU A 477 24.12 2.36 9.88
C GLU A 477 23.51 2.97 11.16
N TYR A 478 24.37 3.05 12.18
CA TYR A 478 24.07 3.45 13.55
C TYR A 478 23.62 4.91 13.68
N VAL A 479 22.33 5.16 13.53
CA VAL A 479 21.70 6.27 14.23
C VAL A 479 21.43 5.78 15.66
N LYS A 480 22.06 6.42 16.66
CA LYS A 480 21.81 6.10 18.07
C LYS A 480 20.31 6.01 18.31
N GLU A 481 19.88 5.03 19.10
CA GLU A 481 18.46 4.81 19.38
C GLU A 481 17.73 6.11 19.73
N GLU A 482 18.28 6.95 20.60
CA GLU A 482 17.70 8.25 20.98
C GLU A 482 17.38 9.22 19.83
N ASN A 483 17.92 9.00 18.64
CA ASN A 483 17.72 9.83 17.45
C ASN A 483 16.66 9.24 16.48
N ARG A 484 16.26 7.98 16.67
CA ARG A 484 15.19 7.32 15.88
C ARG A 484 13.84 7.56 16.56
N ARG A 485 13.23 8.71 16.25
CA ARG A 485 11.99 9.17 16.89
C ARG A 485 10.73 9.00 16.06
N TYR A 486 10.84 8.60 14.80
CA TYR A 486 9.67 8.46 13.94
C TYR A 486 9.70 7.19 13.07
N LEU A 487 8.75 6.28 13.32
CA LEU A 487 8.66 4.99 12.65
C LEU A 487 8.27 5.13 11.18
N LEU A 488 7.33 6.02 10.83
CA LEU A 488 6.92 6.21 9.43
C LEU A 488 8.12 6.60 8.56
N ARG A 489 8.93 7.54 9.04
CA ARG A 489 10.16 7.96 8.36
C ARG A 489 11.19 6.84 8.29
N ASP A 490 11.36 6.08 9.37
CA ASP A 490 12.27 4.93 9.38
C ASP A 490 11.84 3.86 8.36
N LEU A 491 10.54 3.55 8.28
CA LEU A 491 9.99 2.56 7.35
C LEU A 491 9.98 3.04 5.89
N ALA A 492 9.75 4.34 5.69
CA ALA A 492 9.92 5.01 4.40
C ALA A 492 11.37 4.90 3.91
N LYS A 493 12.35 5.11 4.80
CA LYS A 493 13.79 4.99 4.50
C LYS A 493 14.31 3.56 4.49
N ALA A 494 13.56 2.60 5.03
CA ALA A 494 14.01 1.21 5.09
C ALA A 494 14.21 0.66 3.67
N VAL A 495 15.38 0.06 3.44
CA VAL A 495 15.77 -0.41 2.12
C VAL A 495 14.93 -1.63 1.73
N LYS A 496 14.40 -1.61 0.50
CA LYS A 496 13.55 -2.67 -0.03
C LYS A 496 14.41 -3.67 -0.77
N VAL A 497 14.49 -4.89 -0.26
CA VAL A 497 15.28 -5.98 -0.83
C VAL A 497 14.34 -6.95 -1.53
N LEU A 498 14.55 -7.13 -2.82
CA LEU A 498 13.85 -8.10 -3.65
C LEU A 498 14.68 -9.39 -3.65
N SER A 499 14.08 -10.48 -3.19
CA SER A 499 14.73 -11.80 -3.17
C SER A 499 13.77 -12.90 -3.62
N ASN A 500 14.30 -14.06 -4.00
CA ASN A 500 13.46 -15.23 -4.30
C ASN A 500 12.83 -15.81 -3.04
N ASP A 501 13.57 -15.79 -1.94
CA ASP A 501 13.20 -16.35 -0.64
C ASP A 501 12.94 -15.25 0.38
N LEU A 502 12.16 -15.57 1.42
CA LEU A 502 12.05 -14.71 2.58
C LEU A 502 13.31 -14.89 3.44
N LEU A 503 14.00 -13.79 3.73
CA LEU A 503 15.13 -13.76 4.65
C LEU A 503 14.69 -13.06 5.93
N ASP A 504 15.01 -13.66 7.08
CA ASP A 504 14.75 -13.05 8.39
C ASP A 504 15.77 -11.94 8.66
N TYR A 505 15.40 -10.70 8.34
CA TYR A 505 16.17 -9.50 8.66
C TYR A 505 15.32 -8.50 9.45
N HIS A 506 15.96 -7.78 10.37
CA HIS A 506 15.28 -6.84 11.27
C HIS A 506 15.73 -5.38 11.09
N GLU A 507 14.81 -4.49 11.47
CA GLU A 507 14.96 -3.05 11.72
C GLU A 507 15.02 -2.12 10.50
N ASN A 508 15.88 -2.29 9.50
CA ASN A 508 16.03 -1.30 8.41
C ASN A 508 15.99 -1.87 6.99
N VAL A 509 15.82 -3.19 6.87
CA VAL A 509 15.69 -3.90 5.60
C VAL A 509 14.33 -4.57 5.55
N VAL A 510 13.65 -4.47 4.40
CA VAL A 510 12.38 -5.15 4.15
C VAL A 510 12.57 -6.08 2.96
N VAL A 511 12.57 -7.39 3.22
CA VAL A 511 12.76 -8.42 2.20
C VAL A 511 11.42 -8.85 1.62
N LEU A 512 11.31 -8.81 0.29
CA LEU A 512 10.09 -9.06 -0.46
C LEU A 512 10.35 -10.08 -1.57
N ASN A 513 9.52 -11.11 -1.62
CA ASN A 513 9.44 -12.00 -2.78
C ASN A 513 8.48 -11.43 -3.84
N ALA A 514 8.34 -12.12 -4.98
CA ALA A 514 7.50 -11.66 -6.09
C ALA A 514 6.03 -11.43 -5.68
N GLU A 515 5.47 -12.31 -4.85
CA GLU A 515 4.09 -12.20 -4.36
C GLU A 515 3.90 -10.96 -3.46
N ARG A 516 4.81 -10.73 -2.50
CA ARG A 516 4.76 -9.57 -1.59
C ARG A 516 5.18 -8.26 -2.23
N ALA A 517 5.88 -8.30 -3.36
CA ALA A 517 6.30 -7.12 -4.11
C ALA A 517 5.30 -6.73 -5.21
N LYS A 518 4.53 -7.69 -5.74
CA LYS A 518 3.56 -7.43 -6.82
C LYS A 518 2.50 -6.42 -6.39
N GLY A 519 2.11 -5.56 -7.33
CA GLY A 519 1.21 -4.43 -7.07
C GLY A 519 1.86 -3.25 -6.34
N ARG A 520 3.07 -3.40 -5.81
CA ARG A 520 3.79 -2.35 -5.06
C ARG A 520 4.89 -1.73 -5.91
N GLU A 521 5.39 -0.60 -5.44
CA GLU A 521 6.42 0.19 -6.11
C GLU A 521 7.31 0.84 -5.05
N PHE A 522 8.60 0.93 -5.33
CA PHE A 522 9.58 1.46 -4.39
C PHE A 522 10.50 2.45 -5.09
N GLU A 523 10.93 3.49 -4.38
CA GLU A 523 11.81 4.51 -4.96
C GLU A 523 13.18 3.89 -5.29
N GLY A 524 13.72 3.09 -4.37
CA GLY A 524 14.93 2.30 -4.55
C GLY A 524 14.74 0.84 -4.13
N CYS A 525 15.33 -0.08 -4.90
CA CYS A 525 15.34 -1.52 -4.60
C CYS A 525 16.75 -2.10 -4.65
N VAL A 526 16.97 -3.14 -3.85
CA VAL A 526 18.12 -4.04 -3.94
C VAL A 526 17.63 -5.38 -4.48
N ALA A 527 18.04 -5.76 -5.69
CA ALA A 527 17.87 -7.11 -6.22
C ALA A 527 18.96 -8.01 -5.63
N PHE A 528 18.61 -8.82 -4.62
CA PHE A 528 19.56 -9.59 -3.83
C PHE A 528 19.56 -11.08 -4.20
N CYS A 529 20.68 -11.56 -4.75
CA CYS A 529 20.90 -12.94 -5.17
C CYS A 529 19.68 -13.53 -5.90
N LEU A 530 19.17 -12.76 -6.87
CA LEU A 530 17.94 -13.09 -7.59
C LEU A 530 18.14 -14.17 -8.66
N PHE A 531 19.37 -14.38 -9.12
CA PHE A 531 19.70 -15.14 -10.31
C PHE A 531 20.26 -16.53 -10.00
N GLU A 532 20.05 -17.03 -8.78
CA GLU A 532 20.35 -18.40 -8.38
C GLU A 532 19.52 -19.42 -9.19
N GLY A 533 20.11 -20.57 -9.54
CA GLY A 533 19.40 -21.65 -10.25
C GLY A 533 20.30 -22.49 -11.16
N SER A 534 19.68 -23.31 -12.01
CA SER A 534 20.37 -24.24 -12.93
C SER A 534 20.90 -23.56 -14.19
N ASP A 535 21.89 -24.15 -14.88
CA ASP A 535 22.49 -23.60 -16.11
C ASP A 535 21.50 -23.13 -17.18
N THR A 536 20.35 -23.79 -17.33
CA THR A 536 19.32 -23.34 -18.30
C THR A 536 18.34 -22.35 -17.69
N LEU A 537 18.24 -21.17 -18.29
CA LEU A 537 17.24 -20.15 -17.95
C LEU A 537 15.83 -20.63 -18.29
N SER A 538 14.92 -20.51 -17.34
CA SER A 538 13.51 -20.85 -17.51
C SER A 538 12.64 -19.62 -17.78
N LEU A 539 11.50 -19.84 -18.43
CA LEU A 539 10.54 -18.77 -18.70
C LEU A 539 9.97 -18.14 -17.41
N GLU A 540 9.77 -18.96 -16.38
CA GLU A 540 9.24 -18.52 -15.10
C GLU A 540 10.22 -17.60 -14.37
N GLU A 541 11.52 -17.93 -14.37
CA GLU A 541 12.56 -17.05 -13.86
C GLU A 541 12.54 -15.71 -14.59
N SER A 542 12.47 -15.72 -15.92
CA SER A 542 12.41 -14.49 -16.73
C SER A 542 11.23 -13.59 -16.37
N PHE A 543 10.01 -14.13 -16.23
CA PHE A 543 8.85 -13.35 -15.81
C PHE A 543 8.96 -12.85 -14.37
N LYS A 544 9.50 -13.67 -13.46
CA LYS A 544 9.70 -13.31 -12.06
C LYS A 544 10.72 -12.17 -11.94
N TRP A 545 11.85 -12.26 -12.64
CA TRP A 545 12.88 -11.22 -12.67
C TRP A 545 12.34 -9.94 -13.29
N TYR A 546 11.68 -10.01 -14.46
CA TYR A 546 11.03 -8.85 -15.07
C TYR A 546 10.06 -8.17 -14.11
N THR A 547 9.21 -8.95 -13.43
CA THR A 547 8.23 -8.42 -12.47
C THR A 547 8.89 -7.76 -11.26
N LEU A 548 9.94 -8.36 -10.70
CA LEU A 548 10.67 -7.85 -9.54
C LEU A 548 11.47 -6.60 -9.89
N LEU A 549 12.26 -6.61 -10.96
CA LEU A 549 13.12 -5.49 -11.33
C LEU A 549 12.29 -4.24 -11.70
N THR A 550 11.12 -4.42 -12.31
CA THR A 550 10.19 -3.32 -12.63
C THR A 550 9.41 -2.77 -11.41
N ARG A 551 9.72 -3.22 -10.18
CA ARG A 551 9.24 -2.60 -8.93
C ARG A 551 9.99 -1.33 -8.56
N ALA A 552 11.24 -1.20 -9.01
CA ALA A 552 12.09 -0.05 -8.72
C ALA A 552 11.71 1.15 -9.61
N ARG A 553 11.59 2.34 -9.01
CA ARG A 553 11.27 3.58 -9.73
C ARG A 553 12.52 4.27 -10.26
N SER A 554 13.43 4.67 -9.37
CA SER A 554 14.58 5.51 -9.71
C SER A 554 15.93 4.83 -9.49
N ARG A 555 16.06 3.98 -8.46
CA ARG A 555 17.33 3.31 -8.13
C ARG A 555 17.18 1.79 -8.05
N LEU A 556 18.06 1.09 -8.75
CA LEU A 556 18.17 -0.37 -8.69
C LEU A 556 19.63 -0.75 -8.42
N LEU A 557 19.86 -1.40 -7.28
CA LEU A 557 21.13 -2.03 -6.94
C LEU A 557 20.98 -3.54 -7.15
N VAL A 558 21.82 -4.15 -7.97
CA VAL A 558 21.94 -5.59 -8.10
C VAL A 558 23.07 -6.06 -7.20
N VAL A 559 22.78 -6.98 -6.29
CA VAL A 559 23.77 -7.72 -5.50
C VAL A 559 23.73 -9.16 -5.97
N ALA A 560 24.80 -9.61 -6.61
CA ALA A 560 24.89 -10.93 -7.21
C ALA A 560 26.23 -11.59 -6.87
N THR A 561 26.23 -12.92 -6.84
CA THR A 561 27.44 -13.71 -6.70
C THR A 561 28.15 -13.88 -8.05
N THR A 562 29.46 -14.11 -8.04
CA THR A 562 30.22 -14.45 -9.25
C THR A 562 29.63 -15.66 -9.98
N GLU A 563 29.09 -16.65 -9.26
CA GLU A 563 28.40 -17.81 -9.84
C GLU A 563 27.13 -17.41 -10.62
N GLU A 564 26.29 -16.54 -10.05
CA GLU A 564 25.10 -16.00 -10.72
C GLU A 564 25.44 -15.21 -11.98
N LEU A 565 26.49 -14.37 -11.93
CA LEU A 565 26.95 -13.60 -13.08
C LEU A 565 27.47 -14.53 -14.19
N ASN A 566 28.27 -15.53 -13.83
CA ASN A 566 28.79 -16.52 -14.77
C ASN A 566 27.67 -17.35 -15.40
N ARG A 567 26.65 -17.73 -14.62
CA ARG A 567 25.46 -18.44 -15.12
C ARG A 567 24.77 -17.65 -16.22
N LEU A 568 24.52 -16.36 -16.00
CA LEU A 568 23.87 -15.50 -16.99
C LEU A 568 24.77 -15.26 -18.21
N ASN A 569 26.07 -15.07 -18.00
CA ASN A 569 27.01 -14.78 -19.07
C ASN A 569 27.42 -16.03 -19.89
N SER A 570 27.06 -17.23 -19.45
CA SER A 570 27.35 -18.49 -20.15
C SER A 570 26.72 -18.58 -21.56
N SER A 571 25.71 -17.76 -21.85
CA SER A 571 25.09 -17.65 -23.18
C SER A 571 25.86 -16.77 -24.16
N GLY A 572 26.98 -16.14 -23.75
CA GLY A 572 27.83 -15.30 -24.60
C GLY A 572 27.51 -13.81 -24.58
N ASP A 573 26.44 -13.40 -23.89
CA ASP A 573 26.04 -12.00 -23.71
C ASP A 573 26.27 -11.57 -22.26
N ASP A 574 26.93 -10.42 -22.05
CA ASP A 574 27.11 -9.83 -20.72
C ASP A 574 25.90 -8.96 -20.36
N TYR A 575 24.94 -9.55 -19.63
CA TYR A 575 23.71 -8.88 -19.20
C TYR A 575 23.95 -7.65 -18.32
N PHE A 576 25.13 -7.58 -17.68
CA PHE A 576 25.51 -6.54 -16.73
C PHE A 576 26.48 -5.52 -17.32
N LYS A 577 26.74 -5.58 -18.64
CA LYS A 577 27.69 -4.69 -19.32
C LYS A 577 27.38 -3.20 -19.13
N GLN A 578 26.10 -2.85 -19.05
CA GLN A 578 25.63 -1.48 -18.87
C GLN A 578 25.47 -1.09 -17.39
N CYS A 579 25.75 -2.00 -16.46
CA CYS A 579 25.66 -1.70 -15.03
C CYS A 579 26.93 -1.03 -14.52
N ASP A 580 26.74 -0.01 -13.67
CA ASP A 580 27.84 0.64 -12.98
C ASP A 580 28.31 -0.23 -11.80
N ARG A 581 29.53 -0.77 -11.91
CA ARG A 581 30.15 -1.57 -10.84
C ARG A 581 30.66 -0.65 -9.73
N ILE A 582 30.24 -0.89 -8.50
CA ILE A 582 30.57 -0.07 -7.34
C ILE A 582 30.98 -0.90 -6.13
N ASP A 583 31.61 -0.25 -5.13
CA ASP A 583 31.92 -0.85 -3.84
C ASP A 583 30.75 -0.75 -2.84
N SER A 584 30.86 -1.45 -1.70
CA SER A 584 29.80 -1.54 -0.70
C SER A 584 29.51 -0.23 0.03
N GLU A 585 30.50 0.62 0.28
CA GLU A 585 30.30 1.91 0.96
C GLU A 585 29.52 2.87 0.06
N THR A 586 29.92 2.96 -1.21
CA THR A 586 29.20 3.72 -2.23
C THR A 586 27.77 3.18 -2.41
N ALA A 587 27.58 1.86 -2.37
CA ALA A 587 26.27 1.22 -2.52
C ALA A 587 25.31 1.60 -1.38
N ILE A 588 25.77 1.52 -0.13
CA ILE A 588 24.96 1.84 1.06
C ILE A 588 24.52 3.30 1.03
N LYS A 589 25.47 4.23 0.81
CA LYS A 589 25.17 5.65 0.74
C LYS A 589 24.16 5.97 -0.35
N TRP A 590 24.38 5.43 -1.55
CA TRP A 590 23.52 5.71 -2.69
C TRP A 590 22.12 5.10 -2.54
N ILE A 591 21.98 3.87 -2.07
CA ILE A 591 20.64 3.29 -1.91
C ILE A 591 19.88 3.89 -0.72
N GLY A 592 20.58 4.32 0.35
CA GLY A 592 19.99 4.91 1.55
C GLY A 592 19.54 6.37 1.42
N GLU A 593 20.00 7.08 0.39
CA GLU A 593 19.61 8.47 0.12
C GLU A 593 18.14 8.63 -0.33
N VAL A 594 17.55 7.58 -0.90
CA VAL A 594 16.16 7.60 -1.38
C VAL A 594 15.21 7.03 -0.33
N ALA A 595 14.15 7.77 -0.03
CA ALA A 595 13.04 7.26 0.77
C ALA A 595 11.96 6.70 -0.17
N SER A 596 11.46 5.52 0.18
CA SER A 596 10.20 4.99 -0.36
C SER A 596 9.04 5.40 0.54
N ASP A 597 7.82 4.98 0.21
CA ASP A 597 6.65 5.16 1.08
C ASP A 597 6.59 4.09 2.19
N ALA A 598 6.04 4.45 3.36
CA ALA A 598 5.79 3.51 4.45
C ALA A 598 4.46 2.77 4.22
N ASP A 599 4.54 1.65 3.51
CA ASP A 599 3.38 0.81 3.22
C ASP A 599 2.99 -0.09 4.41
N LEU A 600 2.39 0.52 5.44
CA LEU A 600 2.10 -0.14 6.73
C LEU A 600 0.95 -1.16 6.69
N ASN A 601 0.04 -1.04 5.71
CA ASN A 601 -1.21 -1.81 5.63
C ASN A 601 -1.02 -3.33 5.51
N GLN A 602 0.14 -3.72 4.98
CA GLN A 602 0.48 -5.11 4.67
C GLN A 602 1.49 -5.69 5.67
N ILE A 603 1.95 -4.89 6.63
CA ILE A 603 2.95 -5.26 7.63
C ILE A 603 2.47 -4.95 9.06
N THR A 604 1.17 -4.99 9.31
CA THR A 604 0.56 -4.61 10.61
C THR A 604 1.22 -5.29 11.80
N ASP A 605 1.50 -6.59 11.70
CA ASP A 605 2.15 -7.34 12.79
C ASP A 605 3.60 -6.89 13.01
N ASP A 606 4.35 -6.65 11.92
CA ASP A 606 5.72 -6.12 11.99
C ASP A 606 5.74 -4.69 12.57
N VAL A 607 4.75 -3.85 12.26
CA VAL A 607 4.59 -2.51 12.87
C VAL A 607 4.39 -2.62 14.38
N GLN A 608 3.44 -3.45 14.83
CA GLN A 608 3.20 -3.66 16.26
C GLN A 608 4.45 -4.19 16.97
N GLN A 609 5.13 -5.17 16.37
CA GLN A 609 6.36 -5.75 16.90
C GLN A 609 7.50 -4.74 16.99
N ARG A 610 7.71 -3.91 15.97
CA ARG A 610 8.73 -2.84 15.98
C ARG A 610 8.46 -1.82 17.08
N LEU A 611 7.20 -1.41 17.24
CA LEU A 611 6.81 -0.47 18.30
C LEU A 611 7.02 -1.09 19.70
N TRP A 612 6.69 -2.38 19.90
CA TRP A 612 7.00 -3.07 21.16
C TRP A 612 8.49 -3.23 21.42
N LYS A 613 9.26 -3.64 20.41
CA LYS A 613 10.73 -3.73 20.50
C LYS A 613 11.32 -2.39 20.90
N ARG A 614 10.74 -1.29 20.41
CA ARG A 614 11.13 0.06 20.81
C ARG A 614 10.86 0.32 22.29
N CYS A 615 9.68 -0.05 22.77
CA CYS A 615 9.33 0.06 24.20
C CYS A 615 10.32 -0.70 25.10
N GLN A 616 10.88 -1.83 24.64
CA GLN A 616 11.90 -2.60 25.38
C GLN A 616 13.23 -1.87 25.55
N THR A 617 13.49 -0.83 24.74
CA THR A 617 14.70 -0.04 24.89
C THR A 617 14.49 1.18 25.78
N GLY A 618 13.26 1.48 26.20
CA GLY A 618 12.91 2.65 27.02
C GLY A 618 12.80 3.96 26.23
N TYR A 619 12.84 3.87 24.90
CA TYR A 619 12.54 4.97 24.00
C TYR A 619 11.23 4.71 23.25
N LEU A 620 10.59 5.77 22.77
CA LEU A 620 9.35 5.66 21.99
C LEU A 620 9.51 6.30 20.61
N TYR A 621 8.74 5.79 19.66
CA TYR A 621 8.45 6.49 18.42
C TYR A 621 7.34 7.50 18.68
N TRP A 622 7.55 8.76 18.33
CA TRP A 622 6.61 9.85 18.60
C TRP A 622 5.36 9.77 17.70
N ASP A 623 5.45 9.05 16.59
CA ASP A 623 4.35 8.72 15.67
C ASP A 623 3.74 7.33 15.94
N THR A 624 3.88 6.76 17.15
CA THR A 624 3.38 5.41 17.51
C THR A 624 1.89 5.24 17.19
N TYR A 625 1.03 6.11 17.73
CA TYR A 625 -0.42 5.99 17.53
C TYR A 625 -0.84 6.25 16.09
N LEU A 626 -0.14 7.17 15.40
CA LEU A 626 -0.33 7.38 13.97
C LEU A 626 0.03 6.12 13.17
N SER A 627 1.16 5.48 13.47
CA SER A 627 1.62 4.24 12.82
C SER A 627 0.63 3.08 13.05
N LEU A 628 0.11 2.93 14.27
CA LEU A 628 -0.91 1.93 14.62
C LEU A 628 -2.21 2.18 13.84
N GLN A 629 -2.69 3.43 13.80
CA GLN A 629 -3.86 3.80 13.02
C GLN A 629 -3.65 3.48 11.53
N PHE A 630 -2.47 3.79 10.99
CA PHE A 630 -2.14 3.50 9.59
C PHE A 630 -2.13 2.02 9.26
N ALA A 631 -1.66 1.21 10.20
CA ALA A 631 -1.61 -0.24 10.09
C ALA A 631 -2.99 -0.91 10.30
N GLY A 632 -4.04 -0.12 10.57
CA GLY A 632 -5.40 -0.61 10.79
C GLY A 632 -5.63 -1.24 12.17
N VAL A 633 -4.80 -0.90 13.16
CA VAL A 633 -4.98 -1.36 14.54
C VAL A 633 -5.97 -0.42 15.23
N GLU A 634 -7.18 -0.91 15.51
CA GLU A 634 -8.27 -0.11 16.05
C GLU A 634 -8.84 -0.68 17.36
N SER A 635 -9.46 0.20 18.16
CA SER A 635 -10.29 -0.13 19.33
C SER A 635 -9.63 -1.10 20.32
N GLU A 636 -10.10 -2.34 20.42
CA GLU A 636 -9.63 -3.33 21.39
C GLU A 636 -8.19 -3.78 21.12
N ALA A 637 -7.78 -3.83 19.86
CA ALA A 637 -6.41 -4.21 19.48
C ALA A 637 -5.39 -3.16 19.97
N ILE A 638 -5.75 -1.86 19.97
CA ILE A 638 -4.92 -0.81 20.55
C ILE A 638 -4.71 -1.07 22.04
N HIS A 639 -5.78 -1.41 22.77
CA HIS A 639 -5.68 -1.66 24.20
C HIS A 639 -4.79 -2.88 24.52
N GLN A 640 -4.93 -3.97 23.77
CA GLN A 640 -4.06 -5.14 23.88
C GLN A 640 -2.59 -4.75 23.62
N TRP A 641 -2.35 -3.93 22.60
CA TRP A 641 -1.03 -3.41 22.27
C TRP A 641 -0.45 -2.54 23.40
N GLU A 642 -1.24 -1.62 23.97
CA GLU A 642 -0.84 -0.74 25.07
C GLU A 642 -0.47 -1.53 26.32
N ASN A 643 -1.23 -2.57 26.68
CA ASN A 643 -0.93 -3.40 27.85
C ASN A 643 0.45 -4.06 27.73
N GLN A 644 0.77 -4.56 26.54
CA GLN A 644 2.06 -5.15 26.25
C GLN A 644 3.18 -4.10 26.26
N ALA A 645 2.93 -2.92 25.67
CA ALA A 645 3.87 -1.80 25.69
C ALA A 645 4.17 -1.32 27.11
N ILE A 646 3.15 -1.15 27.95
CA ILE A 646 3.26 -0.81 29.37
C ILE A 646 4.10 -1.86 30.11
N ALA A 647 3.87 -3.15 29.86
CA ALA A 647 4.64 -4.22 30.48
C ALA A 647 6.14 -4.18 30.11
N PHE A 648 6.49 -3.73 28.91
CA PHE A 648 7.89 -3.49 28.53
C PHE A 648 8.44 -2.22 29.18
N LEU A 649 7.71 -1.11 29.12
CA LEU A 649 8.14 0.19 29.65
C LEU A 649 8.37 0.14 31.17
N LYS A 650 7.52 -0.58 31.91
CA LYS A 650 7.65 -0.80 33.37
C LYS A 650 8.97 -1.41 33.82
N LYS A 651 9.72 -2.05 32.92
CA LYS A 651 11.03 -2.64 33.24
C LYS A 651 12.15 -1.60 33.32
N HIS A 652 11.89 -0.37 32.90
CA HIS A 652 12.88 0.71 32.90
C HIS A 652 12.78 1.59 34.16
N PRO A 653 13.88 2.24 34.58
CA PRO A 653 13.87 3.17 35.71
C PRO A 653 12.92 4.36 35.47
N THR A 654 12.22 4.79 36.53
CA THR A 654 11.28 5.91 36.48
C THR A 654 11.93 7.21 36.02
N GLU A 655 13.18 7.47 36.39
CA GLU A 655 13.93 8.67 35.95
C GLU A 655 14.10 8.70 34.43
N ARG A 656 14.33 7.53 33.82
CA ARG A 656 14.47 7.42 32.36
C ARG A 656 13.15 7.71 31.66
N LEU A 657 12.04 7.15 32.17
CA LEU A 657 10.71 7.37 31.61
C LEU A 657 10.26 8.84 31.78
N ASN A 658 10.58 9.47 32.91
CA ASN A 658 10.34 10.91 33.13
C ASN A 658 11.13 11.78 32.13
N SER A 659 12.41 11.48 31.90
CA SER A 659 13.21 12.22 30.91
C SER A 659 12.67 12.08 29.48
N GLU A 660 12.06 10.94 29.16
CA GLU A 660 11.38 10.73 27.88
C GLU A 660 10.04 11.46 27.83
N LEU A 661 9.26 11.46 28.92
CA LEU A 661 7.98 12.18 29.05
C LEU A 661 8.15 13.69 28.81
N GLU A 662 9.24 14.30 29.29
CA GLU A 662 9.54 15.72 29.07
C GLU A 662 9.75 16.10 27.60
N LYS A 663 10.09 15.13 26.74
CA LYS A 663 10.39 15.35 25.31
C LYS A 663 9.20 15.11 24.39
N ILE A 664 8.13 14.49 24.89
CA ILE A 664 6.98 14.07 24.08
C ILE A 664 5.87 15.12 24.19
N GLU A 665 5.44 15.64 23.04
CA GLU A 665 4.28 16.53 22.91
C GLU A 665 2.96 15.77 22.75
N ASN A 666 2.99 14.56 22.17
CA ASN A 666 1.79 13.77 21.91
C ASN A 666 1.12 13.27 23.22
N ILE A 667 -0.09 13.74 23.50
CA ILE A 667 -0.82 13.47 24.75
C ILE A 667 -1.05 11.97 24.98
N SER A 668 -1.40 11.21 23.95
CA SER A 668 -1.64 9.76 24.07
C SER A 668 -0.38 9.00 24.51
N LEU A 669 0.78 9.37 23.96
CA LEU A 669 2.08 8.80 24.37
C LEU A 669 2.49 9.23 25.78
N ARG A 670 2.21 10.47 26.16
CA ARG A 670 2.42 10.95 27.55
C ARG A 670 1.60 10.11 28.52
N CYS A 671 0.32 9.88 28.21
CA CYS A 671 -0.55 9.01 28.99
C CYS A 671 -0.02 7.57 29.07
N LEU A 672 0.51 7.01 27.98
CA LEU A 672 1.11 5.66 27.97
C LEU A 672 2.29 5.56 28.97
N LEU A 673 3.20 6.54 28.96
CA LEU A 673 4.32 6.59 29.88
C LEU A 673 3.88 6.76 31.34
N LEU A 674 2.91 7.66 31.59
CA LEU A 674 2.37 7.88 32.94
C LEU A 674 1.68 6.63 33.48
N ARG A 675 0.91 5.93 32.65
CA ARG A 675 0.32 4.62 32.99
C ARG A 675 1.39 3.57 33.28
N ALA A 676 2.49 3.55 32.51
CA ALA A 676 3.62 2.67 32.78
C ALA A 676 4.32 2.98 34.10
N MET A 677 4.48 4.26 34.47
CA MET A 677 5.01 4.70 35.77
C MET A 677 4.00 4.60 36.93
N GLU A 678 2.79 4.15 36.64
CA GLU A 678 1.67 4.02 37.59
C GLU A 678 1.07 5.34 38.10
N TYR A 679 1.33 6.44 37.39
CA TYR A 679 0.81 7.79 37.64
C TYR A 679 -0.54 8.00 36.94
N SER A 680 -1.56 7.29 37.42
CA SER A 680 -2.87 7.22 36.75
C SER A 680 -3.62 8.56 36.76
N TRP A 681 -3.52 9.34 37.84
CA TRP A 681 -4.21 10.64 37.96
C TRP A 681 -3.53 11.74 37.16
N GLU A 682 -2.20 11.68 37.03
CA GLU A 682 -1.43 12.52 36.11
C GLU A 682 -1.81 12.21 34.66
N ALA A 683 -2.02 10.93 34.31
CA ALA A 683 -2.49 10.54 32.98
C ALA A 683 -3.91 11.09 32.70
N VAL A 684 -4.81 11.09 33.69
CA VAL A 684 -6.14 11.73 33.58
C VAL A 684 -6.00 13.23 33.34
N ALA A 685 -5.10 13.91 34.06
CA ALA A 685 -4.86 15.33 33.90
C ALA A 685 -4.32 15.68 32.51
N GLU A 686 -3.38 14.89 31.97
CA GLU A 686 -2.88 15.04 30.59
C GLU A 686 -3.98 14.81 29.55
N ALA A 687 -4.78 13.74 29.70
CA ALA A 687 -5.87 13.43 28.79
C ALA A 687 -6.92 14.56 28.75
N TYR A 688 -7.14 15.27 29.86
CA TYR A 688 -8.10 16.37 29.95
C TYR A 688 -7.84 17.49 28.91
N ASN A 689 -6.60 17.67 28.47
CA ASN A 689 -6.24 18.63 27.42
C ASN A 689 -6.88 18.31 26.05
N LEU A 690 -7.35 17.08 25.85
CA LEU A 690 -8.04 16.65 24.63
C LEU A 690 -9.56 16.81 24.70
N LYS A 691 -10.14 17.12 25.86
CA LYS A 691 -11.60 17.10 26.07
C LYS A 691 -12.39 17.88 25.02
N ASP A 692 -11.92 19.09 24.72
CA ASP A 692 -12.58 20.04 23.81
C ASP A 692 -12.03 19.98 22.37
N THR A 693 -10.90 19.29 22.14
CA THR A 693 -10.21 19.26 20.85
C THR A 693 -10.34 17.91 20.13
N ASP A 694 -10.29 16.80 20.87
CA ASP A 694 -10.51 15.43 20.38
C ASP A 694 -11.23 14.60 21.44
N THR A 695 -12.54 14.77 21.53
CA THR A 695 -13.38 14.10 22.52
C THR A 695 -13.33 12.57 22.40
N LYS A 696 -13.17 12.03 21.18
CA LYS A 696 -13.09 10.58 20.97
C LYS A 696 -11.82 10.00 21.57
N GLU A 697 -10.67 10.64 21.31
CA GLU A 697 -9.40 10.21 21.89
C GLU A 697 -9.37 10.41 23.40
N TYR A 698 -9.94 11.51 23.91
CA TYR A 698 -10.15 11.74 25.34
C TYR A 698 -10.91 10.57 26.00
N GLU A 699 -12.05 10.19 25.43
CA GLU A 699 -12.87 9.08 25.96
C GLU A 699 -12.11 7.75 25.91
N ARG A 700 -11.36 7.48 24.84
CA ARG A 700 -10.52 6.28 24.71
C ARG A 700 -9.47 6.19 25.82
N LEU A 701 -8.75 7.29 26.07
CA LEU A 701 -7.68 7.35 27.07
C LEU A 701 -8.23 7.11 28.48
N LEU A 702 -9.33 7.78 28.84
CA LEU A 702 -9.97 7.58 30.15
C LEU A 702 -10.48 6.15 30.34
N ASN A 703 -11.06 5.54 29.30
CA ASN A 703 -11.45 4.14 29.34
C ASN A 703 -10.26 3.20 29.55
N GLY A 704 -9.12 3.49 28.91
CA GLY A 704 -7.87 2.76 29.14
C GLY A 704 -7.36 2.88 30.58
N ILE A 705 -7.34 4.09 31.12
CA ILE A 705 -6.92 4.36 32.51
C ILE A 705 -7.87 3.66 33.51
N ALA A 706 -9.18 3.73 33.28
CA ALA A 706 -10.16 3.05 34.13
C ALA A 706 -9.96 1.53 34.15
N ARG A 707 -9.72 0.91 33.00
CA ARG A 707 -9.41 -0.54 32.91
C ARG A 707 -8.15 -0.92 33.67
N ASP A 708 -7.10 -0.10 33.63
CA ASP A 708 -5.88 -0.34 34.39
C ASP A 708 -6.14 -0.30 35.91
N LEU A 709 -6.93 0.67 36.38
CA LEU A 709 -7.33 0.79 37.78
C LEU A 709 -8.21 -0.37 38.22
N GLU A 710 -9.14 -0.80 37.38
CA GLU A 710 -9.96 -2.00 37.57
C GLU A 710 -9.08 -3.25 37.73
N ALA A 711 -8.10 -3.45 36.85
CA ALA A 711 -7.18 -4.58 36.89
C ALA A 711 -6.30 -4.59 38.16
N LYS A 712 -6.04 -3.41 38.75
CA LYS A 712 -5.38 -3.26 40.07
C LYS A 712 -6.33 -3.46 41.26
N GLY A 713 -7.62 -3.65 41.03
CA GLY A 713 -8.64 -3.76 42.08
C GLY A 713 -9.05 -2.41 42.70
N LEU A 714 -8.69 -1.28 42.09
CA LEU A 714 -8.96 0.08 42.59
C LEU A 714 -10.33 0.59 42.12
N ARG A 715 -11.41 -0.10 42.52
CA ARG A 715 -12.79 0.14 42.07
C ARG A 715 -13.30 1.58 42.27
N TYR A 716 -12.93 2.21 43.39
CA TYR A 716 -13.31 3.60 43.67
C TYR A 716 -12.59 4.62 42.76
N GLU A 717 -11.34 4.35 42.39
CA GLU A 717 -10.60 5.25 41.49
C GLU A 717 -11.05 5.05 40.04
N GLU A 718 -11.27 3.80 39.63
CA GLU A 718 -11.93 3.47 38.35
C GLU A 718 -13.24 4.26 38.18
N ALA A 719 -14.10 4.21 39.20
CA ALA A 719 -15.36 4.93 39.24
C ALA A 719 -15.23 6.44 39.01
N ARG A 720 -14.26 7.06 39.68
CA ARG A 720 -14.00 8.50 39.56
C ARG A 720 -13.52 8.87 38.16
N VAL A 721 -12.69 8.03 37.54
CA VAL A 721 -12.24 8.24 36.16
C VAL A 721 -13.42 8.12 35.19
N ARG A 722 -14.28 7.11 35.36
CA ARG A 722 -15.46 6.93 34.49
C ARG A 722 -16.50 8.03 34.64
N ALA A 723 -16.58 8.70 35.80
CA ALA A 723 -17.45 9.85 36.00
C ALA A 723 -17.17 11.02 35.03
N PHE A 724 -15.97 11.08 34.43
CA PHE A 724 -15.64 12.07 33.39
C PHE A 724 -16.30 11.77 32.02
N LEU A 725 -16.75 10.54 31.77
CA LEU A 725 -17.26 10.07 30.47
C LEU A 725 -18.77 10.33 30.25
N ASN A 726 -19.45 11.01 31.19
CA ASN A 726 -20.91 11.25 31.15
C ASN A 726 -21.79 9.99 30.98
N ASP A 727 -21.23 8.80 31.18
CA ASP A 727 -21.98 7.54 31.17
C ASP A 727 -22.60 7.35 32.56
N GLY A 728 -23.65 8.13 32.85
CA GLY A 728 -24.35 8.23 34.13
C GLY A 728 -25.05 6.95 34.61
N ASN A 729 -24.71 5.79 34.04
CA ASN A 729 -25.24 4.47 34.36
C ASN A 729 -24.20 3.52 34.96
N TYR A 730 -23.02 4.00 35.33
CA TYR A 730 -22.19 3.24 36.27
C TYR A 730 -22.87 3.31 37.65
N LYS A 731 -23.68 2.31 38.00
CA LYS A 731 -24.11 2.04 39.37
C LYS A 731 -23.35 0.80 39.80
N GLN A 732 -22.18 0.96 40.43
CA GLN A 732 -21.56 -0.18 41.08
C GLN A 732 -22.18 -0.37 42.47
N ASP A 733 -22.47 -1.62 42.83
CA ASP A 733 -22.99 -2.06 44.13
C ASP A 733 -21.90 -1.97 45.24
N PHE A 734 -21.29 -0.80 45.43
CA PHE A 734 -20.31 -0.59 46.48
C PHE A 734 -20.61 0.66 47.34
N PRO A 735 -20.24 0.66 48.64
CA PRO A 735 -20.57 1.75 49.57
C PRO A 735 -20.01 3.11 49.12
N PHE A 736 -20.69 4.21 49.43
CA PHE A 736 -20.21 5.59 49.17
C PHE A 736 -19.99 5.99 47.69
N TRP A 737 -20.50 5.19 46.74
CA TRP A 737 -20.42 5.46 45.29
C TRP A 737 -20.84 6.90 44.92
N ASP A 738 -22.07 7.29 45.30
CA ASP A 738 -22.64 8.58 44.95
C ASP A 738 -21.82 9.75 45.49
N GLU A 739 -21.28 9.62 46.70
CA GLU A 739 -20.48 10.66 47.33
C GLU A 739 -19.09 10.79 46.69
N VAL A 740 -18.45 9.68 46.35
CA VAL A 740 -17.14 9.67 45.67
C VAL A 740 -17.24 10.31 44.28
N ILE A 741 -18.34 10.10 43.58
CA ILE A 741 -18.55 10.65 42.22
C ILE A 741 -18.94 12.10 42.22
N ARG A 742 -19.71 12.59 43.20
CA ARG A 742 -20.03 14.02 43.26
C ARG A 742 -18.79 14.91 43.37
N HIS A 743 -17.69 14.37 43.87
CA HIS A 743 -16.41 15.06 44.06
C HIS A 743 -15.33 14.60 43.09
N TYR A 744 -15.69 13.98 41.95
CA TYR A 744 -14.73 13.43 41.00
C TYR A 744 -13.73 14.45 40.42
N GLN A 745 -14.13 15.72 40.30
CA GLN A 745 -13.28 16.82 39.85
C GLN A 745 -12.37 17.39 40.95
N GLU A 746 -12.58 17.02 42.20
CA GLU A 746 -11.74 17.50 43.30
C GLU A 746 -10.44 16.68 43.35
N SER A 747 -9.30 17.38 43.38
CA SER A 747 -7.96 16.79 43.53
C SER A 747 -7.69 16.20 44.93
N LYS A 748 -8.75 15.87 45.68
CA LYS A 748 -8.64 15.31 47.02
C LYS A 748 -8.24 13.83 46.95
N PRO A 749 -7.38 13.35 47.87
CA PRO A 749 -7.12 11.93 48.04
C PRO A 749 -8.41 11.16 48.33
N LEU A 750 -8.57 9.97 47.75
CA LEU A 750 -9.77 9.13 47.93
C LEU A 750 -10.05 8.83 49.41
N VAL A 751 -9.01 8.59 50.22
CA VAL A 751 -9.16 8.36 51.66
C VAL A 751 -9.87 9.53 52.34
N THR A 752 -9.49 10.76 51.99
CA THR A 752 -10.13 11.97 52.52
C THR A 752 -11.61 12.03 52.12
N LEU A 753 -11.92 11.74 50.85
CA LEU A 753 -13.30 11.72 50.36
C LEU A 753 -14.14 10.65 51.06
N LEU A 754 -13.60 9.45 51.24
CA LEU A 754 -14.29 8.36 51.93
C LEU A 754 -14.51 8.67 53.41
N CYS A 755 -13.52 9.23 54.11
CA CYS A 755 -13.67 9.65 55.51
C CYS A 755 -14.70 10.77 55.66
N GLN A 756 -14.71 11.75 54.76
CA GLN A 756 -15.71 12.83 54.74
C GLN A 756 -17.11 12.28 54.47
N SER A 757 -17.23 11.37 53.50
CA SER A 757 -18.51 10.72 53.15
C SER A 757 -19.04 9.87 54.31
N PHE A 758 -18.16 9.11 54.96
CA PHE A 758 -18.48 8.32 56.14
C PHE A 758 -18.97 9.20 57.29
N THR A 759 -18.21 10.25 57.63
CA THR A 759 -18.56 11.20 58.69
C THR A 759 -19.90 11.88 58.40
N SER A 760 -20.13 12.29 57.14
CA SER A 760 -21.39 12.90 56.71
C SER A 760 -22.59 11.96 56.86
N ARG A 761 -22.47 10.69 56.44
CA ARG A 761 -23.52 9.69 56.65
C ARG A 761 -23.76 9.42 58.13
N LEU A 762 -22.70 9.34 58.93
CA LEU A 762 -22.78 9.10 60.37
C LEU A 762 -23.48 10.26 61.09
N ASN A 763 -23.15 11.50 60.73
CA ASN A 763 -23.83 12.69 61.26
C ASN A 763 -25.31 12.72 60.86
N LYS A 764 -25.67 12.41 59.60
CA LYS A 764 -27.08 12.28 59.18
C LYS A 764 -27.83 11.18 59.94
N LEU A 765 -27.18 10.08 60.27
CA LEU A 765 -27.78 9.00 61.06
C LEU A 765 -27.99 9.42 62.53
N ILE A 766 -27.08 10.23 63.08
CA ILE A 766 -27.24 10.81 64.42
C ILE A 766 -28.37 11.84 64.41
N GLU A 767 -28.39 12.77 63.46
CA GLU A 767 -29.44 13.79 63.32
C GLU A 767 -30.84 13.16 63.09
N ASN A 768 -30.93 12.06 62.34
CA ASN A 768 -32.19 11.34 62.15
C ASN A 768 -32.61 10.47 63.36
N ARG A 769 -31.70 10.19 64.31
CA ARG A 769 -32.05 9.52 65.57
C ARG A 769 -32.65 10.47 66.59
N ASP A 770 -32.40 11.77 66.47
CA ASP A 770 -33.03 12.81 67.32
C ASP A 770 -34.46 13.19 66.86
N ILE A 771 -35.02 12.48 65.87
CA ILE A 771 -36.38 12.69 65.30
C ILE A 771 -37.31 11.47 65.50
N VAL A 772 -36.93 10.45 66.28
CA VAL A 772 -37.82 9.31 66.62
C VAL A 772 -38.32 9.40 68.06
#